data_AF-A1S3Z9-F1
#
_entry.id   AF-A1S3Z9-F1
#
_cell.length_a   1.000
_cell.length_b   1.000
_cell.length_c   1.000
_cell.angle_alpha   90.00
_cell.angle_beta   90.00
_cell.angle_gamma   90.00
#
_symmetry.space_group_name_H-M   'P 1'
#
loop_
_entity.id
_entity.type
_entity.pdbx_description
1 polymer ?
#
loop_
_entity_poly.entity_id
_entity_poly.type
_entity_poly.pdbx_seq_one_letter_code
_entity_poly.pdbx_strand_id
1 'polypeptide(L)'
;MEKPQPLSETREQITDIDNTVLQLLARRRELSLEVARSKEVDVRPVRDTQRERELLSRLVQKGREQGLDPHFVMQLYQSIIEDSVLNQQAYLHGRANPETQKQQYCIAYLGARGSYSYLAANRYCQRRQVDMVDLGCQSFDEIVHAVESGHADYGFLPIENTSSGSINEVYDVLQHTSLAIVGETTIEVGHCLLAKPGTKASDIKTLYAHPQPISQCSRYLARHPGLRLEYCASSAEAMEKVQAADSKDVAAIGSAEGGGLYQLEAIEKGLANQKVNQSRFIVVARKAVAVPEQLPAKCTLIMATGQKPGALVEALLVLKANNLNMSKLESRPIPGTPWEEMFYLDIDANLASVPMQLALKELERITRFIKVLGCYPCETVAPTQLSNAQLLIEPEHFRTDAPEPAAAQARDGDSVPARHSLGYKETVSEVQAGALLIGNGHSGALAMLSLPDTLEGFEPFLKQLKAAGFAGLVLDNLSERPDPAKALDACTKAAEKFGLITAAAVNREDELEHAISRVELILIRGKQMFNQPLLERLGKLHLPVVLERNTMADIDELLAAADTILAEGNQQLMLCESGVSSFKSSTLATLDLAGLVELKARSHLPVLVNPSYAVTPEACPRQAKAVKRLGADGLLLEVSLDTSMADSYLGETLRQFFV
;
A
#
# COMPACT_ATOMS: atom_id res chain seq x y z
N MET A 1 16.47 1.01 53.73
CA MET A 1 16.03 0.13 52.63
C MET A 1 15.63 -1.19 53.25
N GLU A 2 14.34 -1.52 53.22
CA GLU A 2 13.85 -2.85 53.61
C GLU A 2 14.41 -3.90 52.64
N LYS A 3 14.73 -5.09 53.16
CA LYS A 3 15.21 -6.19 52.32
C LYS A 3 14.10 -6.59 51.33
N PRO A 4 14.38 -6.70 50.03
CA PRO A 4 13.40 -7.15 49.05
C PRO A 4 12.94 -8.58 49.39
N GLN A 5 11.68 -8.89 49.05
CA GLN A 5 11.08 -10.20 49.26
C GLN A 5 11.91 -11.32 48.62
N PRO A 6 11.85 -12.55 49.18
CA PRO A 6 12.49 -13.71 48.59
C PRO A 6 12.01 -13.94 47.15
N LEU A 7 12.94 -14.11 46.22
CA LEU A 7 12.69 -14.30 44.79
C LEU A 7 11.69 -15.44 44.48
N SER A 8 11.66 -16.48 45.32
CA SER A 8 10.73 -17.61 45.17
C SER A 8 9.28 -17.21 45.39
N GLU A 9 9.00 -16.39 46.42
CA GLU A 9 7.63 -15.97 46.76
C GLU A 9 7.07 -15.01 45.71
N THR A 10 7.88 -14.09 45.19
CA THR A 10 7.47 -13.21 44.09
C THR A 10 7.17 -13.99 42.80
N ARG A 11 7.93 -15.06 42.50
CA ARG A 11 7.67 -15.92 41.33
C ARG A 11 6.39 -16.74 41.45
N GLU A 12 6.08 -17.24 42.64
CA GLU A 12 4.81 -17.92 42.90
C GLU A 12 3.62 -16.98 42.72
N GLN A 13 3.70 -15.75 43.23
CA GLN A 13 2.66 -14.74 43.01
C GLN A 13 2.44 -14.41 41.53
N ILE A 14 3.52 -14.31 40.73
CA ILE A 14 3.41 -14.14 39.28
C ILE A 14 2.70 -15.33 38.64
N THR A 15 3.06 -16.56 39.03
CA THR A 15 2.45 -17.78 38.49
C THR A 15 0.95 -17.84 38.79
N ASP A 16 0.52 -17.42 39.98
CA ASP A 16 -0.89 -17.37 40.35
C ASP A 16 -1.68 -16.32 39.53
N ILE A 17 -1.05 -15.17 39.25
CA ILE A 17 -1.61 -14.15 38.35
C ILE A 17 -1.74 -14.72 36.93
N ASP A 18 -0.72 -15.39 36.41
CA ASP A 18 -0.74 -15.99 35.07
C ASP A 18 -1.88 -17.01 34.92
N ASN A 19 -2.07 -17.86 35.93
CA ASN A 19 -3.19 -18.82 35.97
C ASN A 19 -4.55 -18.12 35.96
N THR A 20 -4.68 -16.99 36.68
CA THR A 20 -5.90 -16.19 36.70
C THR A 20 -6.18 -15.54 35.34
N VAL A 21 -5.15 -15.00 34.68
CA VAL A 21 -5.26 -14.42 33.33
C VAL A 21 -5.76 -15.48 32.35
N LEU A 22 -5.22 -16.70 32.39
CA LEU A 22 -5.67 -17.81 31.54
C LEU A 22 -7.15 -18.15 31.76
N GLN A 23 -7.60 -18.21 33.01
CA GLN A 23 -9.02 -18.45 33.34
C GLN A 23 -9.94 -17.34 32.80
N LEU A 24 -9.53 -16.07 32.94
CA LEU A 24 -10.29 -14.93 32.44
C LEU A 24 -10.38 -14.91 30.91
N LEU A 25 -9.28 -15.25 30.22
CA LEU A 25 -9.26 -15.37 28.76
C LEU A 25 -10.17 -16.50 28.28
N ALA A 26 -10.14 -17.66 28.94
CA ALA A 26 -11.06 -18.76 28.64
C ALA A 26 -12.53 -18.36 28.82
N ARG A 27 -12.88 -17.70 29.93
CA ARG A 27 -14.24 -17.22 30.17
C ARG A 27 -14.68 -16.16 29.15
N ARG A 28 -13.78 -15.26 28.75
CA ARG A 28 -14.04 -14.28 27.69
C ARG A 28 -14.33 -14.97 26.35
N ARG A 29 -13.61 -16.05 26.04
CA ARG A 29 -13.83 -16.85 24.82
C ARG A 29 -15.24 -17.45 24.80
N GLU A 30 -15.74 -17.96 25.92
CA GLU A 30 -17.13 -18.45 26.03
C GLU A 30 -18.16 -17.34 25.75
N LEU A 31 -18.00 -16.17 26.38
CA LEU A 31 -18.88 -15.02 26.17
C LEU A 31 -18.84 -14.51 24.72
N SER A 32 -17.67 -14.58 24.08
CA SER A 32 -17.52 -14.24 22.65
C SER A 32 -18.36 -15.13 21.75
N LEU A 33 -18.53 -16.41 22.09
CA LEU A 33 -19.39 -17.33 21.35
C LEU A 33 -20.87 -17.05 21.58
N GLU A 34 -21.26 -16.64 22.80
CA GLU A 34 -22.63 -16.16 23.06
C GLU A 34 -22.97 -14.90 22.26
N VAL A 35 -22.00 -13.99 22.08
CA VAL A 35 -22.15 -12.83 21.18
C VAL A 35 -22.38 -13.27 19.73
N ALA A 36 -21.65 -14.26 19.22
CA ALA A 36 -21.90 -14.81 17.88
C ALA A 36 -23.32 -15.39 17.75
N ARG A 37 -23.81 -16.13 18.76
CA ARG A 37 -25.19 -16.63 18.77
C ARG A 37 -26.22 -15.50 18.72
N SER A 38 -26.00 -14.40 19.42
CA SER A 38 -26.88 -13.24 19.37
C SER A 38 -26.84 -12.54 18.00
N LYS A 39 -25.65 -12.41 17.40
CA LYS A 39 -25.47 -11.80 16.07
C LYS A 39 -26.04 -12.65 14.92
N GLU A 40 -26.14 -13.96 15.10
CA GLU A 40 -26.82 -14.89 14.19
C GLU A 40 -28.32 -14.54 14.07
N VAL A 41 -28.97 -14.22 15.19
CA VAL A 41 -30.40 -13.86 15.23
C VAL A 41 -30.66 -12.46 14.68
N ASP A 42 -29.85 -11.47 15.06
CA ASP A 42 -30.05 -10.06 14.69
C ASP A 42 -29.38 -9.65 13.36
N VAL A 43 -28.72 -10.59 12.66
CA VAL A 43 -27.96 -10.38 11.40
C VAL A 43 -27.05 -9.15 11.49
N ARG A 44 -26.09 -9.19 12.41
CA ARG A 44 -25.07 -8.12 12.57
C ARG A 44 -23.68 -8.60 12.19
N PRO A 45 -22.82 -7.72 11.64
CA PRO A 45 -21.47 -8.11 11.28
C PRO A 45 -20.67 -8.60 12.49
N VAL A 46 -19.86 -9.65 12.28
CA VAL A 46 -19.04 -10.23 13.36
C VAL A 46 -18.01 -9.22 13.87
N ARG A 47 -17.41 -8.45 12.97
CA ARG A 47 -16.48 -7.38 13.30
C ARG A 47 -17.21 -6.03 13.27
N ASP A 48 -17.09 -5.27 14.35
CA ASP A 48 -17.69 -3.94 14.49
C ASP A 48 -16.56 -2.96 14.77
N THR A 49 -16.08 -2.30 13.72
CA THR A 49 -14.87 -1.46 13.78
C THR A 49 -15.05 -0.25 14.68
N GLN A 50 -16.26 0.32 14.73
CA GLN A 50 -16.57 1.45 15.62
C GLN A 50 -16.52 0.99 17.09
N ARG A 51 -17.19 -0.12 17.40
CA ARG A 51 -17.18 -0.67 18.77
C ARG A 51 -15.80 -1.16 19.20
N GLU A 52 -15.02 -1.74 18.30
CA GLU A 52 -13.63 -2.12 18.56
C GLU A 52 -12.77 -0.90 18.89
N ARG A 53 -12.93 0.20 18.14
CA ARG A 53 -12.23 1.46 18.40
C ARG A 53 -12.57 2.04 19.78
N GLU A 54 -13.84 2.08 20.12
CA GLU A 54 -14.33 2.54 21.43
C GLU A 54 -13.81 1.65 22.58
N LEU A 55 -13.82 0.32 22.38
CA LEU A 55 -13.31 -0.64 23.34
C LEU A 55 -11.82 -0.45 23.60
N LEU A 56 -11.00 -0.37 22.54
CA LEU A 56 -9.56 -0.20 22.65
C LEU A 56 -9.20 1.14 23.32
N SER A 57 -9.86 2.24 22.94
CA SER A 57 -9.66 3.54 23.58
C SER A 57 -9.89 3.47 25.10
N ARG A 58 -11.02 2.88 25.52
CA ARG A 58 -11.36 2.69 26.93
C ARG A 58 -10.37 1.79 27.67
N LEU A 59 -9.85 0.75 27.03
CA LEU A 59 -8.89 -0.18 27.63
C LEU A 59 -7.51 0.47 27.78
N VAL A 60 -7.08 1.27 26.80
CA VAL A 60 -5.83 2.05 26.89
C VAL A 60 -5.89 3.03 28.06
N GLN A 61 -7.02 3.73 28.23
CA GLN A 61 -7.21 4.64 29.37
C GLN A 61 -7.10 3.91 30.72
N LYS A 62 -7.83 2.80 30.89
CA LYS A 62 -7.76 1.98 32.12
C LYS A 62 -6.39 1.34 32.35
N GLY A 63 -5.70 0.95 31.29
CA GLY A 63 -4.35 0.40 31.37
C GLY A 63 -3.36 1.43 31.91
N ARG A 64 -3.48 2.69 31.47
CA ARG A 64 -2.65 3.79 31.97
C ARG A 64 -2.88 4.11 33.44
N GLU A 65 -4.12 4.07 33.91
CA GLU A 65 -4.45 4.22 35.35
C GLU A 65 -3.72 3.18 36.23
N GLN A 66 -3.36 2.03 35.65
CA GLN A 66 -2.64 0.93 36.32
C GLN A 66 -1.13 0.92 36.04
N GLY A 67 -0.61 1.95 35.36
CA GLY A 67 0.82 2.06 35.01
C GLY A 67 1.27 1.18 33.84
N LEU A 68 0.35 0.69 33.01
CA LEU A 68 0.67 -0.10 31.81
C LEU A 68 0.91 0.79 30.59
N ASP A 69 1.87 0.40 29.76
CA ASP A 69 2.18 1.07 28.50
C ASP A 69 1.00 0.96 27.49
N PRO A 70 0.57 2.07 26.86
CA PRO A 70 -0.53 2.09 25.89
C PRO A 70 -0.33 1.16 24.70
N HIS A 71 0.90 1.09 24.18
CA HIS A 71 1.22 0.27 23.01
C HIS A 71 1.13 -1.21 23.37
N PHE A 72 1.64 -1.59 24.54
CA PHE A 72 1.51 -2.93 25.09
C PHE A 72 0.04 -3.34 25.29
N VAL A 73 -0.79 -2.47 25.89
CA VAL A 73 -2.23 -2.74 26.07
C VAL A 73 -2.93 -2.91 24.73
N MET A 74 -2.63 -2.06 23.74
CA MET A 74 -3.18 -2.22 22.40
C MET A 74 -2.81 -3.56 21.77
N GLN A 75 -1.52 -3.91 21.73
CA GLN A 75 -1.05 -5.16 21.12
C GLN A 75 -1.70 -6.39 21.76
N LEU A 76 -1.78 -6.39 23.10
CA LEU A 76 -2.43 -7.47 23.85
C LEU A 76 -3.91 -7.58 23.50
N TYR A 77 -4.67 -6.48 23.58
CA TYR A 77 -6.11 -6.54 23.36
C TYR A 77 -6.51 -6.66 21.89
N GLN A 78 -5.69 -6.20 20.94
CA GLN A 78 -5.86 -6.50 19.52
C GLN A 78 -5.74 -8.01 19.29
N SER A 79 -4.72 -8.66 19.85
CA SER A 79 -4.54 -10.11 19.76
C SER A 79 -5.73 -10.88 20.36
N ILE A 80 -6.24 -10.42 21.51
CA ILE A 80 -7.41 -11.01 22.18
C ILE A 80 -8.72 -10.80 21.37
N ILE A 81 -8.88 -9.63 20.73
CA ILE A 81 -10.04 -9.35 19.87
C ILE A 81 -9.96 -10.21 18.60
N GLU A 82 -8.78 -10.33 18.00
CA GLU A 82 -8.54 -11.17 16.83
C GLU A 82 -8.88 -12.63 17.12
N ASP A 83 -8.42 -13.20 18.25
CA ASP A 83 -8.80 -14.56 18.66
C ASP A 83 -10.33 -14.69 18.81
N SER A 84 -11.00 -13.69 19.41
CA SER A 84 -12.46 -13.66 19.50
C SER A 84 -13.16 -13.63 18.15
N VAL A 85 -12.70 -12.82 17.21
CA VAL A 85 -13.29 -12.71 15.87
C VAL A 85 -13.09 -14.02 15.12
N LEU A 86 -11.89 -14.60 15.16
CA LEU A 86 -11.59 -15.88 14.54
C LEU A 86 -12.48 -17.01 15.10
N ASN A 87 -12.65 -17.06 16.42
CA ASN A 87 -13.53 -18.03 17.07
C ASN A 87 -15.01 -17.87 16.66
N GLN A 88 -15.50 -16.64 16.57
CA GLN A 88 -16.87 -16.35 16.12
C GLN A 88 -17.07 -16.72 14.64
N GLN A 89 -16.09 -16.39 13.79
CA GLN A 89 -16.08 -16.77 12.38
C GLN A 89 -16.11 -18.29 12.21
N ALA A 90 -15.25 -19.00 12.93
CA ALA A 90 -15.20 -20.47 12.90
C ALA A 90 -16.53 -21.09 13.35
N TYR A 91 -17.17 -20.55 14.39
CA TYR A 91 -18.47 -21.00 14.86
C TYR A 91 -19.58 -20.83 13.80
N LEU A 92 -19.71 -19.63 13.22
CA LEU A 92 -20.74 -19.35 12.20
C LEU A 92 -20.50 -20.15 10.92
N HIS A 93 -19.24 -20.22 10.48
CA HIS A 93 -18.86 -21.01 9.31
C HIS A 93 -19.14 -22.50 9.50
N GLY A 94 -18.85 -23.05 10.68
CA GLY A 94 -19.13 -24.44 11.04
C GLY A 94 -20.62 -24.77 11.05
N ARG A 95 -21.47 -23.84 11.53
CA ARG A 95 -22.93 -24.01 11.50
C ARG A 95 -23.53 -23.92 10.10
N ALA A 96 -23.00 -23.03 9.26
CA ALA A 96 -23.42 -22.90 7.87
C ALA A 96 -23.00 -24.11 7.02
N ASN A 97 -21.92 -24.81 7.42
CA ASN A 97 -21.36 -25.94 6.68
C ASN A 97 -21.10 -27.15 7.62
N PRO A 98 -22.15 -27.80 8.16
CA PRO A 98 -21.99 -28.87 9.15
C PRO A 98 -21.34 -30.14 8.56
N GLU A 99 -21.51 -30.38 7.25
CA GLU A 99 -20.94 -31.55 6.57
C GLU A 99 -19.43 -31.45 6.33
N THR A 100 -18.84 -30.26 6.44
CA THR A 100 -17.41 -30.08 6.17
C THR A 100 -16.54 -30.19 7.41
N GLN A 101 -17.09 -30.26 8.63
CA GLN A 101 -16.30 -30.34 9.88
C GLN A 101 -15.62 -31.71 10.05
N LYS A 102 -14.31 -31.76 9.80
CA LYS A 102 -13.45 -32.90 10.12
C LYS A 102 -12.43 -32.47 11.17
N GLN A 103 -11.99 -33.40 12.02
CA GLN A 103 -10.89 -33.15 12.96
C GLN A 103 -9.54 -33.02 12.23
N GLN A 104 -9.43 -33.61 11.04
CA GLN A 104 -8.23 -33.64 10.24
C GLN A 104 -8.58 -33.49 8.76
N TYR A 105 -7.77 -32.73 8.02
CA TYR A 105 -7.89 -32.57 6.57
C TYR A 105 -6.62 -32.97 5.85
N CYS A 106 -6.77 -33.66 4.72
CA CYS A 106 -5.68 -33.85 3.78
C CYS A 106 -5.54 -32.62 2.86
N ILE A 107 -4.36 -32.00 2.84
CA ILE A 107 -4.11 -30.76 2.09
C ILE A 107 -3.01 -30.96 1.06
N ALA A 108 -3.39 -30.80 -0.21
CA ALA A 108 -2.49 -30.77 -1.34
C ALA A 108 -1.87 -29.38 -1.52
N TYR A 109 -0.54 -29.30 -1.66
CA TYR A 109 0.18 -28.05 -1.90
C TYR A 109 1.43 -28.29 -2.76
N LEU A 110 1.96 -27.21 -3.36
CA LEU A 110 3.16 -27.30 -4.21
C LEU A 110 4.44 -27.45 -3.38
N GLY A 111 5.23 -28.47 -3.71
CA GLY A 111 6.55 -28.74 -3.15
C GLY A 111 6.54 -29.57 -1.86
N ALA A 112 7.64 -29.51 -1.11
CA ALA A 112 7.83 -30.28 0.13
C ALA A 112 7.62 -29.41 1.39
N ARG A 113 7.72 -30.05 2.57
CA ARG A 113 7.63 -29.35 3.86
C ARG A 113 8.63 -28.20 3.94
N GLY A 114 8.24 -27.11 4.59
CA GLY A 114 9.06 -25.88 4.66
C GLY A 114 9.00 -24.99 3.41
N SER A 115 8.31 -25.40 2.34
CA SER A 115 7.92 -24.47 1.28
C SER A 115 6.95 -23.41 1.82
N TYR A 116 6.87 -22.27 1.13
CA TYR A 116 5.89 -21.24 1.46
C TYR A 116 4.44 -21.77 1.34
N SER A 117 4.16 -22.65 0.39
CA SER A 117 2.85 -23.31 0.25
C SER A 117 2.50 -24.18 1.45
N TYR A 118 3.47 -24.95 1.98
CA TYR A 118 3.28 -25.73 3.21
C TYR A 118 2.98 -24.82 4.41
N LEU A 119 3.73 -23.73 4.56
CA LEU A 119 3.53 -22.79 5.67
C LEU A 119 2.16 -22.10 5.60
N ALA A 120 1.71 -21.72 4.40
CA ALA A 120 0.36 -21.19 4.20
C ALA A 120 -0.72 -22.20 4.60
N ALA A 121 -0.61 -23.45 4.15
CA ALA A 121 -1.53 -24.53 4.49
C ALA A 121 -1.57 -24.80 6.01
N ASN A 122 -0.40 -24.91 6.63
CA ASN A 122 -0.30 -25.16 8.07
C ASN A 122 -0.92 -24.04 8.90
N ARG A 123 -0.65 -22.76 8.58
CA ARG A 123 -1.28 -21.62 9.28
C ARG A 123 -2.79 -21.61 9.10
N TYR A 124 -3.29 -21.92 7.91
CA TYR A 124 -4.72 -21.99 7.64
C TYR A 124 -5.42 -23.08 8.48
N CYS A 125 -4.78 -24.23 8.68
CA CYS A 125 -5.23 -25.31 9.57
C CYS A 125 -5.19 -24.91 11.05
N GLN A 126 -4.06 -24.35 11.51
CA GLN A 126 -3.88 -23.91 12.89
C GLN A 126 -4.96 -22.90 13.31
N ARG A 127 -5.28 -21.94 12.44
CA ARG A 127 -6.35 -20.95 12.68
C ARG A 127 -7.74 -21.59 12.83
N ARG A 128 -7.99 -22.70 12.14
CA ARG A 128 -9.25 -23.46 12.24
C ARG A 128 -9.23 -24.53 13.33
N GLN A 129 -8.11 -24.68 14.03
CA GLN A 129 -7.91 -25.69 15.07
C GLN A 129 -8.15 -27.12 14.55
N VAL A 130 -7.63 -27.41 13.35
CA VAL A 130 -7.74 -28.72 12.70
C VAL A 130 -6.38 -29.25 12.34
N ASP A 131 -6.22 -30.57 12.42
CA ASP A 131 -4.97 -31.23 12.08
C ASP A 131 -4.78 -31.29 10.56
N MET A 132 -3.55 -31.07 10.11
CA MET A 132 -3.17 -31.16 8.70
C MET A 132 -2.49 -32.50 8.43
N VAL A 133 -2.98 -33.22 7.41
CA VAL A 133 -2.22 -34.27 6.71
C VAL A 133 -1.67 -33.63 5.45
N ASP A 134 -0.35 -33.54 5.36
CA ASP A 134 0.33 -32.93 4.24
C ASP A 134 0.42 -33.86 3.02
N LEU A 135 0.06 -33.33 1.85
CA LEU A 135 0.26 -33.95 0.55
C LEU A 135 1.05 -32.99 -0.35
N GLY A 136 2.36 -33.20 -0.44
CA GLY A 136 3.23 -32.43 -1.34
C GLY A 136 3.11 -32.90 -2.79
N CYS A 137 2.79 -31.98 -3.69
CA CYS A 137 2.64 -32.22 -5.13
C CYS A 137 3.77 -31.53 -5.92
N GLN A 138 4.03 -32.03 -7.13
CA GLN A 138 5.07 -31.52 -8.03
C GLN A 138 4.55 -30.45 -9.00
N SER A 139 3.24 -30.37 -9.24
CA SER A 139 2.62 -29.37 -10.11
C SER A 139 1.26 -28.91 -9.59
N PHE A 140 0.75 -27.79 -10.13
CA PHE A 140 -0.60 -27.31 -9.81
C PHE A 140 -1.70 -28.24 -10.34
N ASP A 141 -1.50 -28.85 -11.51
CA ASP A 141 -2.41 -29.88 -12.05
C ASP A 141 -2.55 -31.08 -11.09
N GLU A 142 -1.44 -31.53 -10.49
CA GLU A 142 -1.46 -32.64 -9.53
C GLU A 142 -2.25 -32.28 -8.28
N ILE A 143 -2.12 -31.04 -7.79
CA ILE A 143 -2.92 -30.53 -6.66
C ILE A 143 -4.41 -30.57 -7.00
N VAL A 144 -4.79 -30.03 -8.15
CA VAL A 144 -6.20 -29.99 -8.57
C VAL A 144 -6.73 -31.40 -8.77
N HIS A 145 -5.98 -32.29 -9.41
CA HIS A 145 -6.38 -33.68 -9.58
C HIS A 145 -6.53 -34.42 -8.25
N ALA A 146 -5.62 -34.21 -7.29
CA ALA A 146 -5.69 -34.83 -5.96
C ALA A 146 -6.97 -34.41 -5.22
N VAL A 147 -7.38 -33.14 -5.34
CA VAL A 147 -8.62 -32.65 -4.74
C VAL A 147 -9.84 -33.15 -5.51
N GLU A 148 -9.85 -33.12 -6.85
CA GLU A 148 -10.99 -33.60 -7.64
C GLU A 148 -11.26 -35.09 -7.43
N SER A 149 -10.21 -35.90 -7.32
CA SER A 149 -10.28 -37.34 -7.12
C SER A 149 -10.59 -37.79 -5.68
N GLY A 150 -10.53 -36.87 -4.70
CA GLY A 150 -10.80 -37.20 -3.30
C GLY A 150 -9.59 -37.59 -2.46
N HIS A 151 -8.38 -37.64 -3.04
CA HIS A 151 -7.14 -37.91 -2.31
C HIS A 151 -6.77 -36.78 -1.34
N ALA A 152 -7.14 -35.54 -1.68
CA ALA A 152 -7.05 -34.39 -0.79
C ALA A 152 -8.44 -33.78 -0.55
N ASP A 153 -8.62 -33.17 0.63
CA ASP A 153 -9.81 -32.40 0.97
C ASP A 153 -9.72 -30.98 0.43
N TYR A 154 -8.52 -30.38 0.54
CA TYR A 154 -8.22 -29.02 0.09
C TYR A 154 -6.97 -28.96 -0.77
N GLY A 155 -6.96 -28.03 -1.71
CA GLY A 155 -5.79 -27.66 -2.51
C GLY A 155 -5.38 -26.23 -2.22
N PHE A 156 -4.08 -26.00 -2.03
CA PHE A 156 -3.51 -24.66 -1.84
C PHE A 156 -2.78 -24.22 -3.09
N LEU A 157 -3.29 -23.15 -3.71
CA LEU A 157 -2.74 -22.61 -4.95
C LEU A 157 -2.32 -21.15 -4.72
N PRO A 158 -1.04 -20.79 -4.92
CA PRO A 158 -0.59 -19.41 -4.87
C PRO A 158 -1.10 -18.68 -6.12
N ILE A 159 -1.87 -17.60 -5.95
CA ILE A 159 -2.51 -16.91 -7.09
C ILE A 159 -1.75 -15.64 -7.50
N GLU A 160 -1.11 -14.98 -6.54
CA GLU A 160 -0.31 -13.77 -6.78
C GLU A 160 0.75 -13.55 -5.70
N ASN A 161 1.81 -12.84 -6.07
CA ASN A 161 2.86 -12.39 -5.18
C ASN A 161 3.13 -10.89 -5.44
N THR A 162 3.30 -10.10 -4.38
CA THR A 162 3.51 -8.64 -4.52
C THR A 162 4.82 -8.26 -5.23
N SER A 163 5.79 -9.18 -5.28
CA SER A 163 7.07 -8.98 -5.96
C SER A 163 7.05 -9.48 -7.40
N SER A 164 6.48 -10.66 -7.64
CA SER A 164 6.53 -11.36 -8.94
C SER A 164 5.23 -11.28 -9.76
N GLY A 165 4.17 -10.69 -9.21
CA GLY A 165 2.87 -10.56 -9.89
C GLY A 165 2.03 -11.83 -9.83
N SER A 166 1.10 -11.95 -10.79
CA SER A 166 0.16 -13.07 -10.94
C SER A 166 0.86 -14.37 -11.35
N ILE A 167 0.42 -15.49 -10.78
CA ILE A 167 0.97 -16.83 -11.08
C ILE A 167 0.11 -17.49 -12.15
N ASN A 168 0.49 -17.26 -13.41
CA ASN A 168 -0.30 -17.63 -14.60
C ASN A 168 -0.74 -19.09 -14.65
N GLU A 169 0.13 -20.03 -14.27
CA GLU A 169 -0.19 -21.46 -14.29
C GLU A 169 -1.39 -21.81 -13.40
N VAL A 170 -1.58 -21.10 -12.28
CA VAL A 170 -2.73 -21.31 -11.42
C VAL A 170 -4.03 -20.85 -12.08
N TYR A 171 -4.02 -19.72 -12.80
CA TYR A 171 -5.19 -19.29 -13.57
C TYR A 171 -5.54 -20.29 -14.66
N ASP A 172 -4.55 -20.82 -15.36
CA ASP A 172 -4.75 -21.76 -16.44
C ASP A 172 -5.41 -23.07 -15.92
N VAL A 173 -4.99 -23.57 -14.75
CA VAL A 173 -5.62 -24.75 -14.12
C VAL A 173 -7.03 -24.42 -13.58
N LEU A 174 -7.25 -23.21 -13.03
CA LEU A 174 -8.57 -22.78 -12.54
C LEU A 174 -9.63 -22.68 -13.66
N GLN A 175 -9.20 -22.48 -14.91
CA GLN A 175 -10.12 -22.41 -16.05
C GLN A 175 -10.87 -23.74 -16.26
N HIS A 176 -10.19 -24.87 -16.03
CA HIS A 176 -10.68 -26.21 -16.36
C HIS A 176 -11.22 -26.99 -15.16
N THR A 177 -10.96 -26.51 -13.94
CA THR A 177 -11.35 -27.22 -12.74
C THR A 177 -12.85 -27.20 -12.45
N SER A 178 -13.31 -28.28 -11.82
CA SER A 178 -14.65 -28.40 -11.21
C SER A 178 -14.68 -27.91 -9.75
N LEU A 179 -13.53 -27.57 -9.19
CA LEU A 179 -13.39 -27.14 -7.80
C LEU A 179 -13.94 -25.74 -7.56
N ALA A 180 -14.34 -25.50 -6.31
CA ALA A 180 -14.75 -24.19 -5.81
C ALA A 180 -13.67 -23.59 -4.91
N ILE A 181 -13.49 -22.28 -4.99
CA ILE A 181 -12.65 -21.53 -4.05
C ILE A 181 -13.45 -21.34 -2.75
N VAL A 182 -12.89 -21.84 -1.65
CA VAL A 182 -13.54 -21.89 -0.32
C VAL A 182 -12.81 -21.07 0.74
N GLY A 183 -11.68 -20.47 0.39
CA GLY A 183 -10.91 -19.62 1.27
C GLY A 183 -9.75 -18.97 0.56
N GLU A 184 -9.13 -18.03 1.25
CA GLU A 184 -7.84 -17.46 0.88
C GLU A 184 -6.94 -17.37 2.11
N THR A 185 -5.64 -17.30 1.88
CA THR A 185 -4.69 -16.88 2.91
C THR A 185 -3.51 -16.11 2.34
N THR A 186 -2.99 -15.17 3.13
CA THR A 186 -1.80 -14.40 2.74
C THR A 186 -0.67 -14.70 3.71
N ILE A 187 0.51 -14.97 3.17
CA ILE A 187 1.73 -15.14 3.95
C ILE A 187 2.81 -14.16 3.51
N GLU A 188 3.54 -13.63 4.49
CA GLU A 188 4.74 -12.85 4.23
C GLU A 188 5.89 -13.75 3.81
N VAL A 189 6.57 -13.36 2.72
CA VAL A 189 7.70 -14.06 2.13
C VAL A 189 8.99 -13.39 2.62
N GLY A 190 9.42 -13.80 3.81
CA GLY A 190 10.64 -13.33 4.45
C GLY A 190 11.84 -14.23 4.16
N HIS A 191 12.64 -13.89 3.14
CA HIS A 191 13.88 -14.61 2.83
C HIS A 191 14.94 -14.39 3.90
N CYS A 192 15.44 -15.50 4.44
CA CYS A 192 16.50 -15.59 5.43
C CYS A 192 17.67 -16.40 4.86
N LEU A 193 18.87 -16.11 5.34
CA LEU A 193 20.03 -16.97 5.14
C LEU A 193 19.99 -18.08 6.20
N LEU A 194 19.85 -19.33 5.75
CA LEU A 194 19.66 -20.49 6.62
C LEU A 194 20.92 -21.36 6.60
N ALA A 195 21.47 -21.64 7.77
CA ALA A 195 22.65 -22.48 7.92
C ALA A 195 22.54 -23.38 9.16
N LYS A 196 23.48 -24.32 9.33
CA LYS A 196 23.52 -25.17 10.52
C LYS A 196 23.79 -24.34 11.79
N PRO A 197 23.27 -24.76 12.96
CA PRO A 197 23.47 -24.04 14.21
C PRO A 197 24.93 -23.68 14.52
N GLY A 198 25.14 -22.43 14.97
CA GLY A 198 26.46 -21.90 15.30
C GLY A 198 27.39 -21.65 14.10
N THR A 199 26.87 -21.60 12.88
CA THR A 199 27.60 -21.16 11.68
C THR A 199 27.59 -19.64 11.57
N LYS A 200 28.72 -19.02 11.20
CA LYS A 200 28.79 -17.57 10.97
C LYS A 200 28.61 -17.26 9.49
N ALA A 201 28.02 -16.11 9.17
CA ALA A 201 27.83 -15.67 7.79
C ALA A 201 29.15 -15.57 7.00
N SER A 202 30.26 -15.23 7.67
CA SER A 202 31.61 -15.17 7.08
C SER A 202 32.14 -16.51 6.59
N ASP A 203 31.62 -17.63 7.12
CA ASP A 203 32.14 -18.96 6.84
C ASP A 203 31.47 -19.58 5.60
N ILE A 204 30.37 -18.97 5.12
CA ILE A 204 29.58 -19.44 3.99
C ILE A 204 30.30 -19.17 2.67
N LYS A 205 30.39 -20.20 1.83
CA LYS A 205 30.96 -20.16 0.49
C LYS A 205 29.97 -20.55 -0.60
N THR A 206 29.03 -21.44 -0.29
CA THR A 206 28.05 -21.94 -1.27
C THR A 206 26.63 -21.68 -0.77
N LEU A 207 25.79 -21.18 -1.66
CA LEU A 207 24.40 -20.85 -1.38
C LEU A 207 23.45 -21.63 -2.29
N TYR A 208 22.62 -22.48 -1.69
CA TYR A 208 21.58 -23.22 -2.37
C TYR A 208 20.27 -22.43 -2.37
N ALA A 209 19.64 -22.23 -3.53
CA ALA A 209 18.35 -21.57 -3.59
C ALA A 209 17.63 -21.83 -4.92
N HIS A 210 16.31 -21.66 -4.91
CA HIS A 210 15.54 -21.58 -6.14
C HIS A 210 15.88 -20.28 -6.91
N PRO A 211 15.83 -20.26 -8.26
CA PRO A 211 16.13 -19.06 -9.05
C PRO A 211 15.34 -17.80 -8.63
N GLN A 212 14.08 -17.96 -8.21
CA GLN A 212 13.24 -16.83 -7.82
C GLN A 212 13.71 -16.14 -6.53
N PRO A 213 13.94 -16.84 -5.39
CA PRO A 213 14.63 -16.26 -4.23
C PRO A 213 15.97 -15.59 -4.56
N ILE A 214 16.79 -16.19 -5.44
CA ILE A 214 18.07 -15.59 -5.87
C ILE A 214 17.83 -14.23 -6.54
N SER A 215 16.88 -14.16 -7.47
CA SER A 215 16.52 -12.91 -8.14
C SER A 215 15.97 -11.88 -7.14
N GLN A 216 15.14 -12.31 -6.19
CA GLN A 216 14.56 -11.45 -5.16
C GLN A 216 15.57 -10.98 -4.11
N CYS A 217 16.72 -11.65 -3.97
CA CYS A 217 17.79 -11.30 -3.04
C CYS A 217 19.03 -10.73 -3.74
N SER A 218 18.92 -10.32 -5.01
CA SER A 218 20.06 -9.93 -5.84
C SER A 218 20.92 -8.79 -5.25
N ARG A 219 20.33 -7.81 -4.54
CA ARG A 219 21.10 -6.72 -3.88
C ARG A 219 21.97 -7.23 -2.74
N TYR A 220 21.49 -8.22 -2.00
CA TYR A 220 22.26 -8.90 -0.97
C TYR A 220 23.41 -9.68 -1.60
N LEU A 221 23.11 -10.52 -2.60
CA LEU A 221 24.10 -11.35 -3.29
C LEU A 221 25.20 -10.52 -3.97
N ALA A 222 24.86 -9.35 -4.52
CA ALA A 222 25.84 -8.43 -5.11
C ALA A 222 26.90 -7.92 -4.11
N ARG A 223 26.58 -7.86 -2.80
CA ARG A 223 27.52 -7.47 -1.75
C ARG A 223 28.46 -8.60 -1.33
N HIS A 224 28.18 -9.83 -1.76
CA HIS A 224 28.92 -11.04 -1.42
C HIS A 224 29.38 -11.80 -2.67
N PRO A 225 30.25 -11.20 -3.53
CA PRO A 225 30.65 -11.79 -4.81
C PRO A 225 31.44 -13.11 -4.68
N GLY A 226 31.92 -13.43 -3.48
CA GLY A 226 32.60 -14.70 -3.18
C GLY A 226 31.67 -15.90 -2.99
N LEU A 227 30.35 -15.70 -2.94
CA LEU A 227 29.38 -16.79 -2.79
C LEU A 227 29.16 -17.51 -4.12
N ARG A 228 29.31 -18.83 -4.12
CA ARG A 228 28.91 -19.70 -5.22
C ARG A 228 27.41 -20.00 -5.12
N LEU A 229 26.65 -19.63 -6.15
CA LEU A 229 25.22 -19.91 -6.22
C LEU A 229 24.96 -21.29 -6.85
N GLU A 230 24.16 -22.10 -6.17
CA GLU A 230 23.71 -23.42 -6.64
C GLU A 230 22.18 -23.45 -6.72
N TYR A 231 21.67 -23.65 -7.93
CA TYR A 231 20.23 -23.60 -8.19
C TYR A 231 19.54 -24.91 -7.79
N CYS A 232 18.42 -24.80 -7.07
CA CYS A 232 17.56 -25.91 -6.67
C CYS A 232 16.15 -25.75 -7.25
N ALA A 233 15.38 -26.83 -7.33
CA ALA A 233 14.00 -26.81 -7.80
C ALA A 233 13.03 -26.18 -6.77
N SER A 234 13.41 -26.11 -5.48
CA SER A 234 12.61 -25.43 -4.47
C SER A 234 13.44 -24.93 -3.28
N SER A 235 12.85 -24.06 -2.44
CA SER A 235 13.45 -23.68 -1.15
C SER A 235 13.56 -24.88 -0.19
N ALA A 236 12.61 -25.83 -0.24
CA ALA A 236 12.66 -27.03 0.58
C ALA A 236 13.85 -27.92 0.21
N GLU A 237 14.07 -28.15 -1.09
CA GLU A 237 15.24 -28.90 -1.58
C GLU A 237 16.56 -28.20 -1.22
N ALA A 238 16.61 -26.87 -1.29
CA ALA A 238 17.78 -26.11 -0.87
C ALA A 238 18.10 -26.33 0.63
N MET A 239 17.08 -26.32 1.50
CA MET A 239 17.24 -26.58 2.93
C MET A 239 17.65 -28.02 3.20
N GLU A 240 17.09 -28.99 2.47
CA GLU A 240 17.46 -30.40 2.56
C GLU A 240 18.93 -30.63 2.20
N LYS A 241 19.43 -29.99 1.12
CA LYS A 241 20.85 -30.05 0.74
C LYS A 241 21.77 -29.50 1.83
N VAL A 242 21.41 -28.40 2.46
CA VAL A 242 22.20 -27.82 3.57
C VAL A 242 22.17 -28.73 4.80
N GLN A 243 21.02 -29.32 5.11
CA GLN A 243 20.89 -30.27 6.21
C GLN A 243 21.80 -31.50 5.98
N ALA A 244 21.75 -32.06 4.77
CA ALA A 244 22.49 -33.25 4.36
C ALA A 244 24.01 -33.01 4.20
N ALA A 245 24.46 -31.78 3.98
CA ALA A 245 25.87 -31.47 3.81
C ALA A 245 26.66 -31.56 5.13
N ASP A 246 27.77 -32.27 5.16
CA ASP A 246 28.64 -32.37 6.36
C ASP A 246 29.49 -31.12 6.64
N SER A 247 29.24 -30.01 5.94
CA SER A 247 30.02 -28.79 6.01
C SER A 247 29.23 -27.61 6.59
N LYS A 248 29.95 -26.69 7.24
CA LYS A 248 29.42 -25.39 7.71
C LYS A 248 29.62 -24.25 6.72
N ASP A 249 30.17 -24.52 5.54
CA ASP A 249 30.40 -23.52 4.49
C ASP A 249 29.24 -23.40 3.48
N VAL A 250 28.11 -24.04 3.78
CA VAL A 250 26.91 -24.04 2.93
C VAL A 250 25.73 -23.37 3.65
N ALA A 251 24.92 -22.65 2.88
CA ALA A 251 23.67 -22.06 3.36
C ALA A 251 22.56 -22.20 2.31
N ALA A 252 21.33 -21.95 2.71
CA ALA A 252 20.15 -21.89 1.83
C ALA A 252 19.42 -20.56 1.98
N ILE A 253 18.68 -20.15 0.92
CA ILE A 253 17.69 -19.08 1.03
C ILE A 253 16.29 -19.68 1.22
N GLY A 254 15.64 -19.34 2.32
CA GLY A 254 14.28 -19.79 2.64
C GLY A 254 13.66 -18.99 3.78
N SER A 255 12.50 -19.44 4.27
CA SER A 255 11.86 -18.83 5.44
C SER A 255 12.49 -19.35 6.74
N ALA A 256 12.50 -18.53 7.79
CA ALA A 256 12.99 -18.96 9.11
C ALA A 256 12.20 -20.17 9.67
N GLU A 257 10.87 -20.17 9.51
CA GLU A 257 10.00 -21.29 9.90
C GLU A 257 10.30 -22.55 9.09
N GLY A 258 10.54 -22.41 7.78
CA GLY A 258 10.95 -23.53 6.93
C GLY A 258 12.28 -24.11 7.40
N GLY A 259 13.27 -23.26 7.67
CA GLY A 259 14.59 -23.67 8.17
C GLY A 259 14.51 -24.47 9.47
N GLY A 260 13.62 -24.08 10.38
CA GLY A 260 13.39 -24.81 11.64
C GLY A 260 12.98 -26.27 11.46
N LEU A 261 12.21 -26.60 10.41
CA LEU A 261 11.81 -27.97 10.09
C LEU A 261 13.01 -28.85 9.69
N TYR A 262 14.05 -28.22 9.14
CA TYR A 262 15.30 -28.86 8.73
C TYR A 262 16.43 -28.71 9.76
N GLN A 263 16.11 -28.24 10.98
CA GLN A 263 17.09 -27.97 12.05
C GLN A 263 18.15 -26.93 11.63
N LEU A 264 17.77 -25.97 10.79
CA LEU A 264 18.60 -24.86 10.35
C LEU A 264 18.22 -23.58 11.10
N GLU A 265 19.21 -22.71 11.32
CA GLU A 265 19.05 -21.42 11.95
C GLU A 265 19.11 -20.28 10.92
N ALA A 266 18.24 -19.28 11.09
CA ALA A 266 18.30 -18.05 10.33
C ALA A 266 19.42 -17.16 10.87
N ILE A 267 20.57 -17.18 10.21
CA ILE A 267 21.76 -16.40 10.60
C ILE A 267 21.67 -14.93 10.18
N GLU A 268 20.95 -14.67 9.08
CA GLU A 268 20.60 -13.32 8.63
C GLU A 268 19.15 -13.29 8.12
N LYS A 269 18.45 -12.18 8.33
CA LYS A 269 17.04 -11.99 7.98
C LYS A 269 16.88 -10.79 7.06
N GLY A 270 15.79 -10.78 6.28
CA GLY A 270 15.45 -9.63 5.43
C GLY A 270 16.34 -9.49 4.20
N LEU A 271 16.70 -10.62 3.58
CA LEU A 271 17.55 -10.64 2.38
C LEU A 271 16.82 -10.14 1.11
N ALA A 272 15.50 -10.04 1.15
CA ALA A 272 14.69 -9.64 0.01
C ALA A 272 14.93 -8.17 -0.38
N ASN A 273 14.92 -7.89 -1.69
CA ASN A 273 15.09 -6.56 -2.25
C ASN A 273 13.94 -5.60 -1.87
N GLN A 274 12.74 -6.15 -1.64
CA GLN A 274 11.54 -5.43 -1.25
C GLN A 274 11.17 -5.78 0.18
N LYS A 275 10.83 -4.77 0.99
CA LYS A 275 10.44 -4.96 2.41
C LYS A 275 9.08 -5.62 2.55
N VAL A 276 8.13 -5.33 1.66
CA VAL A 276 6.77 -5.89 1.68
C VAL A 276 6.65 -6.92 0.56
N ASN A 277 6.92 -8.18 0.89
CA ASN A 277 6.77 -9.30 -0.03
C ASN A 277 5.73 -10.27 0.53
N GLN A 278 4.58 -10.36 -0.12
CA GLN A 278 3.47 -11.20 0.31
C GLN A 278 3.01 -12.09 -0.84
N SER A 279 2.72 -13.34 -0.52
CA SER A 279 2.07 -14.27 -1.43
C SER A 279 0.67 -14.57 -0.95
N ARG A 280 -0.30 -14.40 -1.83
CA ARG A 280 -1.69 -14.76 -1.59
C ARG A 280 -1.96 -16.13 -2.20
N PHE A 281 -2.63 -16.96 -1.40
CA PHE A 281 -3.03 -18.31 -1.72
C PHE A 281 -4.54 -18.40 -1.70
N ILE A 282 -5.11 -19.15 -2.63
CA ILE A 282 -6.50 -19.58 -2.60
C ILE A 282 -6.58 -21.03 -2.13
N VAL A 283 -7.70 -21.36 -1.49
CA VAL A 283 -8.01 -22.71 -1.03
C VAL A 283 -9.15 -23.25 -1.88
N VAL A 284 -8.93 -24.38 -2.55
CA VAL A 284 -9.91 -25.02 -3.43
C VAL A 284 -10.43 -26.32 -2.83
N ALA A 285 -11.71 -26.63 -3.05
CA ALA A 285 -12.37 -27.84 -2.59
C ALA A 285 -13.43 -28.33 -3.59
N ARG A 286 -13.85 -29.60 -3.50
CA ARG A 286 -14.88 -30.17 -4.38
C ARG A 286 -16.27 -29.56 -4.18
N LYS A 287 -16.59 -29.14 -2.95
CA LYS A 287 -17.87 -28.50 -2.62
C LYS A 287 -17.62 -27.03 -2.29
N ALA A 288 -18.43 -26.16 -2.88
CA ALA A 288 -18.48 -24.76 -2.48
C ALA A 288 -18.94 -24.62 -1.02
N VAL A 289 -18.55 -23.52 -0.37
CA VAL A 289 -18.96 -23.20 0.99
C VAL A 289 -20.01 -22.10 0.97
N ALA A 290 -20.97 -22.18 1.90
CA ALA A 290 -21.88 -21.07 2.17
C ALA A 290 -21.18 -20.08 3.10
N VAL A 291 -21.17 -18.80 2.71
CA VAL A 291 -20.65 -17.71 3.54
C VAL A 291 -21.83 -16.96 4.15
N PRO A 292 -21.98 -16.92 5.48
CA PRO A 292 -22.99 -16.10 6.13
C PRO A 292 -22.83 -14.61 5.78
N GLU A 293 -23.94 -13.88 5.58
CA GLU A 293 -23.91 -12.46 5.21
C GLU A 293 -23.26 -11.56 6.28
N GLN A 294 -23.16 -12.05 7.53
CA GLN A 294 -22.47 -11.38 8.63
C GLN A 294 -20.95 -11.38 8.51
N LEU A 295 -20.39 -12.16 7.58
CA LEU A 295 -18.96 -12.23 7.31
C LEU A 295 -18.60 -11.44 6.04
N PRO A 296 -17.51 -10.67 6.04
CA PRO A 296 -16.98 -10.11 4.81
C PRO A 296 -16.61 -11.26 3.88
N ALA A 297 -17.10 -11.20 2.66
CA ALA A 297 -16.95 -12.24 1.67
C ALA A 297 -16.30 -11.67 0.41
N LYS A 298 -15.57 -12.54 -0.28
CA LYS A 298 -15.02 -12.29 -1.59
C LYS A 298 -15.58 -13.32 -2.56
N CYS A 299 -16.05 -12.85 -3.70
CA CYS A 299 -16.50 -13.69 -4.81
C CYS A 299 -15.48 -13.62 -5.93
N THR A 300 -14.92 -14.77 -6.29
CA THR A 300 -14.08 -14.88 -7.48
C THR A 300 -14.92 -15.40 -8.64
N LEU A 301 -14.88 -14.71 -9.77
CA LEU A 301 -15.54 -15.13 -11.00
C LEU A 301 -14.59 -15.07 -12.19
N ILE A 302 -14.91 -15.87 -13.20
CA ILE A 302 -14.32 -15.78 -14.53
C ILE A 302 -15.39 -15.37 -15.52
N MET A 303 -15.05 -14.46 -16.42
CA MET A 303 -15.95 -14.06 -17.51
C MET A 303 -15.21 -13.83 -18.82
N ALA A 304 -15.84 -14.18 -19.92
CA ALA A 304 -15.38 -13.82 -21.27
C ALA A 304 -16.36 -12.82 -21.87
N THR A 305 -15.85 -11.67 -22.32
CA THR A 305 -16.65 -10.62 -22.95
C THR A 305 -16.67 -10.78 -24.47
N GLY A 306 -17.55 -10.04 -25.17
CA GLY A 306 -17.57 -10.03 -26.63
C GLY A 306 -16.38 -9.27 -27.24
N GLN A 307 -16.01 -9.58 -28.49
CA GLN A 307 -14.98 -8.86 -29.24
C GLN A 307 -15.51 -7.54 -29.84
N LYS A 308 -15.92 -6.60 -28.98
CA LYS A 308 -16.33 -5.25 -29.38
C LYS A 308 -15.60 -4.21 -28.54
N PRO A 309 -15.18 -3.07 -29.12
CA PRO A 309 -14.64 -1.96 -28.34
C PRO A 309 -15.59 -1.60 -27.19
N GLY A 310 -15.06 -1.54 -25.97
CA GLY A 310 -15.85 -1.22 -24.77
C GLY A 310 -16.57 -2.41 -24.11
N ALA A 311 -16.50 -3.63 -24.64
CA ALA A 311 -17.22 -4.78 -24.05
C ALA A 311 -16.81 -5.08 -22.59
N LEU A 312 -15.53 -4.94 -22.25
CA LEU A 312 -15.09 -5.03 -20.85
C LEU A 312 -15.63 -3.86 -20.02
N VAL A 313 -15.62 -2.65 -20.56
CA VAL A 313 -16.13 -1.45 -19.87
C VAL A 313 -17.61 -1.62 -19.52
N GLU A 314 -18.42 -2.16 -20.43
CA GLU A 314 -19.83 -2.45 -20.17
C GLU A 314 -20.00 -3.41 -18.98
N ALA A 315 -19.20 -4.47 -18.89
CA ALA A 315 -19.20 -5.39 -17.75
C ALA A 315 -18.78 -4.69 -16.44
N LEU A 316 -17.75 -3.84 -16.48
CA LEU A 316 -17.31 -3.10 -15.29
C LEU A 316 -18.33 -2.05 -14.84
N LEU A 317 -19.09 -1.46 -15.76
CA LEU A 317 -20.17 -0.52 -15.46
C LEU A 317 -21.32 -1.19 -14.70
N VAL A 318 -21.63 -2.47 -14.96
CA VAL A 318 -22.61 -3.25 -14.19
C VAL A 318 -22.19 -3.37 -12.72
N LEU A 319 -20.92 -3.70 -12.47
CA LEU A 319 -20.37 -3.80 -11.11
C LEU A 319 -20.43 -2.45 -10.39
N LYS A 320 -20.03 -1.38 -11.08
CA LYS A 320 -20.11 -0.02 -10.55
C LYS A 320 -21.54 0.41 -10.23
N ALA A 321 -22.51 0.12 -11.10
CA ALA A 321 -23.91 0.48 -10.90
C ALA A 321 -24.53 -0.22 -9.67
N ASN A 322 -24.02 -1.40 -9.32
CA ASN A 322 -24.43 -2.16 -8.14
C ASN A 322 -23.55 -1.89 -6.90
N ASN A 323 -22.65 -0.89 -6.96
CA ASN A 323 -21.73 -0.52 -5.88
C ASN A 323 -20.85 -1.69 -5.38
N LEU A 324 -20.39 -2.53 -6.30
CA LEU A 324 -19.52 -3.67 -6.02
C LEU A 324 -18.06 -3.29 -6.25
N ASN A 325 -17.24 -3.39 -5.18
CA ASN A 325 -15.81 -3.15 -5.28
C ASN A 325 -15.10 -4.36 -5.90
N MET A 326 -14.15 -4.11 -6.79
CA MET A 326 -13.26 -5.14 -7.32
C MET A 326 -11.90 -5.03 -6.66
N SER A 327 -11.43 -6.12 -6.06
CA SER A 327 -10.08 -6.18 -5.50
C SER A 327 -9.05 -6.68 -6.50
N LYS A 328 -9.48 -7.34 -7.59
CA LYS A 328 -8.58 -7.86 -8.63
C LYS A 328 -9.27 -7.98 -9.99
N LEU A 329 -8.53 -7.69 -11.05
CA LEU A 329 -8.88 -7.92 -12.45
C LEU A 329 -7.64 -8.39 -13.21
N GLU A 330 -7.67 -9.60 -13.77
CA GLU A 330 -6.57 -10.18 -14.55
C GLU A 330 -7.09 -10.72 -15.88
N SER A 331 -6.40 -10.47 -16.99
CA SER A 331 -6.76 -11.03 -18.30
C SER A 331 -5.85 -12.19 -18.71
N ARG A 332 -6.43 -13.23 -19.30
CA ARG A 332 -5.71 -14.40 -19.84
C ARG A 332 -6.25 -14.75 -21.22
N PRO A 333 -5.39 -15.08 -22.19
CA PRO A 333 -5.84 -15.56 -23.48
C PRO A 333 -6.54 -16.91 -23.33
N ILE A 334 -7.66 -17.13 -24.01
CA ILE A 334 -8.36 -18.41 -23.99
C ILE A 334 -7.63 -19.39 -24.93
N PRO A 335 -7.10 -20.52 -24.44
CA PRO A 335 -6.44 -21.52 -25.29
C PRO A 335 -7.40 -22.05 -26.38
N GLY A 336 -6.95 -22.02 -27.62
CA GLY A 336 -7.70 -22.51 -28.78
C GLY A 336 -8.62 -21.48 -29.47
N THR A 337 -8.83 -20.30 -28.88
CA THR A 337 -9.60 -19.20 -29.51
C THR A 337 -8.74 -17.93 -29.57
N PRO A 338 -8.03 -17.69 -30.70
CA PRO A 338 -7.18 -16.51 -30.85
C PRO A 338 -7.96 -15.21 -30.60
N TRP A 339 -7.34 -14.29 -29.85
CA TRP A 339 -7.89 -12.95 -29.57
C TRP A 339 -9.16 -12.92 -28.70
N GLU A 340 -9.55 -14.04 -28.08
CA GLU A 340 -10.52 -14.04 -27.00
C GLU A 340 -9.79 -14.07 -25.65
N GLU A 341 -10.22 -13.19 -24.74
CA GLU A 341 -9.66 -13.06 -23.40
C GLU A 341 -10.68 -13.51 -22.35
N MET A 342 -10.20 -14.24 -21.36
CA MET A 342 -10.90 -14.54 -20.12
C MET A 342 -10.43 -13.55 -19.06
N PHE A 343 -11.38 -12.96 -18.34
CA PHE A 343 -11.12 -12.07 -17.23
C PHE A 343 -11.39 -12.79 -15.92
N TYR A 344 -10.44 -12.74 -15.00
CA TYR A 344 -10.56 -13.21 -13.62
C TYR A 344 -10.79 -12.01 -12.72
N LEU A 345 -11.85 -12.07 -11.92
CA LEU A 345 -12.28 -10.96 -11.08
C LEU A 345 -12.44 -11.45 -9.65
N ASP A 346 -11.91 -10.67 -8.71
CA ASP A 346 -12.28 -10.76 -7.31
C ASP A 346 -13.15 -9.56 -6.95
N ILE A 347 -14.33 -9.85 -6.40
CA ILE A 347 -15.34 -8.86 -6.02
C ILE A 347 -15.55 -8.97 -4.51
N ASP A 348 -15.46 -7.85 -3.80
CA ASP A 348 -15.67 -7.78 -2.35
C ASP A 348 -17.16 -7.76 -2.02
N ALA A 349 -17.82 -8.89 -2.24
CA ALA A 349 -19.24 -9.08 -1.94
C ALA A 349 -19.56 -10.54 -1.61
N ASN A 350 -20.65 -10.72 -0.87
CA ASN A 350 -21.23 -12.05 -0.64
C ASN A 350 -22.11 -12.45 -1.83
N LEU A 351 -21.98 -13.68 -2.29
CA LEU A 351 -22.77 -14.22 -3.40
C LEU A 351 -24.29 -14.12 -3.14
N ALA A 352 -24.74 -14.30 -1.89
CA ALA A 352 -26.15 -14.22 -1.52
C ALA A 352 -26.71 -12.79 -1.51
N SER A 353 -25.84 -11.76 -1.50
CA SER A 353 -26.26 -10.38 -1.38
C SER A 353 -27.07 -9.91 -2.60
N VAL A 354 -28.08 -9.08 -2.36
CA VAL A 354 -28.95 -8.54 -3.42
C VAL A 354 -28.14 -7.81 -4.52
N PRO A 355 -27.17 -6.92 -4.20
CA PRO A 355 -26.39 -6.24 -5.24
C PRO A 355 -25.59 -7.22 -6.11
N MET A 356 -25.02 -8.27 -5.51
CA MET A 356 -24.27 -9.29 -6.25
C MET A 356 -25.17 -10.11 -7.17
N GLN A 357 -26.35 -10.51 -6.69
CA GLN A 357 -27.33 -11.27 -7.49
C GLN A 357 -27.87 -10.46 -8.68
N LEU A 358 -28.08 -9.14 -8.50
CA LEU A 358 -28.47 -8.25 -9.60
C LEU A 358 -27.36 -8.10 -10.62
N ALA A 359 -26.13 -7.84 -10.16
CA ALA A 359 -24.97 -7.72 -11.04
C ALA A 359 -24.70 -9.00 -11.84
N LEU A 360 -24.78 -10.18 -11.23
CA LEU A 360 -24.60 -11.45 -11.93
C LEU A 360 -25.63 -11.65 -13.05
N LYS A 361 -26.90 -11.36 -12.80
CA LYS A 361 -27.96 -11.46 -13.83
C LYS A 361 -27.74 -10.52 -14.99
N GLU A 362 -27.20 -9.33 -14.74
CA GLU A 362 -26.86 -8.37 -15.80
C GLU A 362 -25.62 -8.82 -16.57
N LEU A 363 -24.57 -9.27 -15.88
CA LEU A 363 -23.34 -9.79 -16.48
C LEU A 363 -23.61 -11.02 -17.35
N GLU A 364 -24.46 -11.95 -16.91
CA GLU A 364 -24.89 -13.12 -17.69
C GLU A 364 -25.51 -12.75 -19.04
N ARG A 365 -26.12 -11.56 -19.17
CA ARG A 365 -26.76 -11.12 -20.42
C ARG A 365 -25.79 -10.50 -21.43
N ILE A 366 -24.68 -9.92 -20.95
CA ILE A 366 -23.74 -9.17 -21.78
C ILE A 366 -22.42 -9.91 -22.02
N THR A 367 -22.09 -10.88 -21.16
CA THR A 367 -20.90 -11.73 -21.31
C THR A 367 -21.23 -12.97 -22.13
N ARG A 368 -20.22 -13.51 -22.83
CA ARG A 368 -20.36 -14.77 -23.59
C ARG A 368 -20.29 -15.99 -22.68
N PHE A 369 -19.54 -15.85 -21.60
CA PHE A 369 -19.34 -16.87 -20.60
C PHE A 369 -19.12 -16.18 -19.25
N ILE A 370 -19.72 -16.72 -18.20
CA ILE A 370 -19.46 -16.33 -16.83
C ILE A 370 -19.57 -17.57 -15.95
N LYS A 371 -18.65 -17.71 -15.00
CA LYS A 371 -18.66 -18.77 -14.00
C LYS A 371 -18.16 -18.21 -12.69
N VAL A 372 -18.92 -18.42 -11.62
CA VAL A 372 -18.46 -18.15 -10.26
C VAL A 372 -17.53 -19.29 -9.84
N LEU A 373 -16.27 -18.97 -9.53
CA LEU A 373 -15.29 -19.94 -9.04
C LEU A 373 -15.46 -20.19 -7.53
N GLY A 374 -16.00 -19.24 -6.78
CA GLY A 374 -16.30 -19.44 -5.37
C GLY A 374 -16.68 -18.16 -4.65
N CYS A 375 -17.33 -18.32 -3.51
CA CYS A 375 -17.60 -17.27 -2.53
C CYS A 375 -17.02 -17.73 -1.20
N TYR A 376 -16.12 -16.95 -0.63
CA TYR A 376 -15.38 -17.35 0.56
C TYR A 376 -15.14 -16.17 1.51
N PRO A 377 -14.92 -16.42 2.81
CA PRO A 377 -14.63 -15.35 3.76
C PRO A 377 -13.32 -14.64 3.40
N CYS A 378 -13.33 -13.31 3.46
CA CYS A 378 -12.13 -12.48 3.25
C CYS A 378 -11.19 -12.60 4.47
N GLU A 379 -9.91 -12.90 4.24
CA GLU A 379 -8.93 -13.06 5.34
C GLU A 379 -8.25 -11.72 5.70
N THR A 380 -8.13 -10.80 4.74
CA THR A 380 -7.57 -9.46 4.95
C THR A 380 -8.62 -8.51 5.51
N VAL A 381 -8.83 -8.54 6.82
CA VAL A 381 -9.51 -7.45 7.53
C VAL A 381 -8.44 -6.66 8.27
N ALA A 382 -8.09 -5.48 7.73
CA ALA A 382 -7.10 -4.60 8.35
C ALA A 382 -7.46 -4.39 9.84
N PRO A 383 -6.50 -4.56 10.77
CA PRO A 383 -6.76 -4.31 12.17
C PRO A 383 -7.23 -2.86 12.37
N THR A 384 -8.22 -2.66 13.24
CA THR A 384 -8.69 -1.31 13.54
C THR A 384 -7.56 -0.50 14.16
N GLN A 385 -7.10 0.53 13.45
CA GLN A 385 -6.04 1.42 13.93
C GLN A 385 -6.65 2.58 14.72
N LEU A 386 -6.10 2.83 15.91
CA LEU A 386 -6.31 4.07 16.64
C LEU A 386 -5.37 5.14 16.06
N SER A 387 -5.82 6.38 15.97
CA SER A 387 -4.95 7.47 15.55
C SER A 387 -3.90 7.75 16.63
N ASN A 388 -2.75 8.33 16.26
CA ASN A 388 -1.71 8.74 17.23
C ASN A 388 -2.26 9.66 18.33
N ALA A 389 -3.27 10.49 18.02
CA ALA A 389 -3.97 11.30 19.01
C ALA A 389 -4.68 10.46 20.09
N GLN A 390 -5.24 9.30 19.73
CA GLN A 390 -5.92 8.39 20.67
C GLN A 390 -4.92 7.57 21.51
N LEU A 391 -3.67 7.47 21.04
CA LEU A 391 -2.58 6.82 21.76
C LEU A 391 -1.91 7.72 22.81
N LEU A 392 -2.16 9.03 22.80
CA LEU A 392 -1.43 10.01 23.62
C LEU A 392 -2.14 10.53 24.88
N ILE A 393 -3.30 9.99 25.30
CA ILE A 393 -3.99 10.38 26.56
C ILE A 393 -3.10 10.12 27.81
N GLU A 394 -2.41 11.13 28.34
CA GLU A 394 -1.45 10.98 29.46
C GLU A 394 -2.13 10.56 30.80
N PRO A 395 -1.46 9.79 31.71
CA PRO A 395 -1.97 9.52 33.05
C PRO A 395 -1.92 10.79 33.95
N GLU A 396 -3.04 11.16 34.58
CA GLU A 396 -3.24 12.39 35.40
C GLU A 396 -2.45 12.49 36.74
N HIS A 397 -1.34 11.77 36.94
CA HIS A 397 -0.48 11.94 38.13
C HIS A 397 0.86 12.67 37.89
N PHE A 398 1.02 13.32 36.73
CA PHE A 398 1.96 14.43 36.57
C PHE A 398 1.26 15.65 35.97
N ARG A 399 0.42 16.32 36.78
CA ARG A 399 0.06 17.72 36.53
C ARG A 399 1.21 18.62 37.00
N THR A 400 2.08 18.98 36.06
CA THR A 400 2.55 20.37 35.95
C THR A 400 2.15 20.86 34.57
N ASP A 401 1.13 21.71 34.57
CA ASP A 401 0.70 22.67 33.54
C ASP A 401 0.69 22.19 32.07
N ALA A 402 -0.32 21.40 31.73
CA ALA A 402 -0.90 21.37 30.39
C ALA A 402 -2.39 20.96 30.49
N PRO A 403 -3.35 21.78 30.01
CA PRO A 403 -4.74 21.34 29.87
C PRO A 403 -4.95 20.61 28.54
N GLU A 404 -5.60 19.45 28.61
CA GLU A 404 -6.08 18.62 27.50
C GLU A 404 -7.32 19.21 26.79
N PRO A 405 -7.62 18.75 25.55
CA PRO A 405 -8.61 19.32 24.65
C PRO A 405 -10.03 18.77 24.87
N ALA A 406 -11.00 19.68 24.97
CA ALA A 406 -12.43 19.36 24.87
C ALA A 406 -12.96 19.65 23.46
N ALA A 407 -13.88 18.78 23.05
CA ALA A 407 -14.55 18.76 21.75
C ALA A 407 -15.25 20.08 21.38
N ALA A 408 -15.40 20.23 20.06
CA ALA A 408 -16.12 21.27 19.36
C ALA A 408 -17.38 21.77 20.08
N GLN A 409 -17.31 23.02 20.57
CA GLN A 409 -18.37 24.00 20.52
C GLN A 409 -17.74 25.39 20.71
N ALA A 410 -18.18 26.33 19.88
CA ALA A 410 -17.62 27.67 19.75
C ALA A 410 -17.38 28.37 21.11
N ARG A 411 -16.13 28.77 21.39
CA ARG A 411 -15.65 30.15 21.67
C ARG A 411 -14.24 30.15 22.31
N ASP A 412 -13.37 30.97 21.73
CA ASP A 412 -12.17 31.67 22.23
C ASP A 412 -11.29 31.05 23.34
N GLY A 413 -10.01 30.80 23.00
CA GLY A 413 -8.88 30.74 23.95
C GLY A 413 -7.79 29.69 23.63
N ASP A 414 -6.72 30.11 22.94
CA ASP A 414 -5.36 29.51 22.85
C ASP A 414 -5.15 28.08 22.27
N SER A 415 -5.75 27.74 21.12
CA SER A 415 -5.19 26.70 20.25
C SER A 415 -4.03 27.27 19.43
N VAL A 416 -2.83 26.67 19.49
CA VAL A 416 -1.74 27.06 18.57
C VAL A 416 -2.23 26.81 17.14
N PRO A 417 -2.35 27.86 16.32
CA PRO A 417 -2.88 27.75 14.97
C PRO A 417 -1.99 26.83 14.11
N ALA A 418 -2.60 26.07 13.21
CA ALA A 418 -1.89 25.19 12.29
C ALA A 418 -0.85 25.96 11.48
N ARG A 419 0.35 25.40 11.25
CA ARG A 419 1.50 26.17 10.75
C ARG A 419 1.28 26.70 9.33
N HIS A 420 0.52 26.02 8.49
CA HIS A 420 0.13 26.51 7.18
C HIS A 420 -0.89 27.66 7.22
N SER A 421 -1.58 27.86 8.34
CA SER A 421 -2.80 28.66 8.41
C SER A 421 -2.56 30.16 8.53
N LEU A 422 -3.50 30.97 8.05
CA LEU A 422 -3.46 32.43 8.25
C LEU A 422 -3.55 32.84 9.73
N GLY A 423 -4.08 31.96 10.60
CA GLY A 423 -4.06 32.18 12.05
C GLY A 423 -2.65 32.06 12.65
N TYR A 424 -1.76 31.27 12.04
CA TYR A 424 -0.36 31.14 12.45
C TYR A 424 0.51 32.27 11.89
N LYS A 425 0.26 32.65 10.64
CA LYS A 425 0.94 33.77 9.99
C LYS A 425 -0.05 34.54 9.11
N GLU A 426 -0.37 35.76 9.52
CA GLU A 426 -1.33 36.61 8.78
C GLU A 426 -0.79 37.08 7.43
N THR A 427 0.54 37.19 7.29
CA THR A 427 1.18 37.64 6.06
C THR A 427 1.46 36.47 5.13
N VAL A 428 1.11 36.61 3.85
CA VAL A 428 1.43 35.63 2.82
C VAL A 428 2.94 35.39 2.80
N SER A 429 3.34 34.13 2.85
CA SER A 429 4.74 33.75 2.74
C SER A 429 5.31 34.14 1.39
N GLU A 430 6.59 34.44 1.40
CA GLU A 430 7.37 34.69 0.20
C GLU A 430 8.41 33.58 0.11
N VAL A 431 8.47 32.93 -1.06
CA VAL A 431 9.40 31.83 -1.32
C VAL A 431 10.38 32.26 -2.39
N GLN A 432 11.67 32.15 -2.07
CA GLN A 432 12.77 32.53 -2.95
C GLN A 432 13.56 31.31 -3.38
N ALA A 433 13.55 31.02 -4.68
CA ALA A 433 14.39 30.00 -5.31
C ALA A 433 15.32 30.68 -6.33
N GLY A 434 16.57 30.91 -5.97
CA GLY A 434 17.50 31.69 -6.81
C GLY A 434 16.96 33.10 -7.09
N ALA A 435 16.73 33.41 -8.37
CA ALA A 435 16.15 34.68 -8.83
C ALA A 435 14.61 34.68 -8.90
N LEU A 436 13.96 33.54 -8.66
CA LEU A 436 12.51 33.41 -8.64
C LEU A 436 11.96 33.77 -7.25
N LEU A 437 10.97 34.66 -7.23
CA LEU A 437 10.23 35.06 -6.05
C LEU A 437 8.74 34.84 -6.29
N ILE A 438 8.07 34.06 -5.43
CA ILE A 438 6.63 33.77 -5.51
C ILE A 438 5.98 33.99 -4.15
N GLY A 439 4.81 34.62 -4.15
CA GLY A 439 4.07 35.00 -2.95
C GLY A 439 4.21 36.48 -2.63
N ASN A 440 3.41 36.96 -1.68
CA ASN A 440 3.42 38.36 -1.24
C ASN A 440 3.30 39.39 -2.41
N GLY A 441 2.49 39.07 -3.43
CA GLY A 441 2.30 39.92 -4.62
C GLY A 441 3.27 39.65 -5.78
N HIS A 442 4.31 38.86 -5.55
CA HIS A 442 5.20 38.37 -6.62
C HIS A 442 4.61 37.13 -7.29
N SER A 443 4.71 37.10 -8.62
CA SER A 443 4.26 35.97 -9.43
C SER A 443 5.32 35.48 -10.39
N GLY A 444 5.31 34.18 -10.64
CA GLY A 444 6.24 33.53 -11.54
C GLY A 444 5.63 32.38 -12.33
N ALA A 445 6.34 31.93 -13.36
CA ALA A 445 5.94 30.78 -14.16
C ALA A 445 7.13 29.83 -14.33
N LEU A 446 6.85 28.53 -14.18
CA LEU A 446 7.81 27.44 -14.35
C LEU A 446 7.38 26.55 -15.51
N ALA A 447 8.34 26.16 -16.34
CA ALA A 447 8.13 25.23 -17.44
C ALA A 447 8.55 23.82 -17.00
N MET A 448 7.66 22.84 -17.06
CA MET A 448 7.96 21.46 -16.71
C MET A 448 8.20 20.62 -17.95
N LEU A 449 9.28 19.85 -17.96
CA LEU A 449 9.64 18.97 -19.06
C LEU A 449 10.40 17.74 -18.56
N SER A 450 10.31 16.65 -19.30
CA SER A 450 11.19 15.50 -19.08
C SER A 450 12.64 15.91 -19.27
N LEU A 451 13.51 15.47 -18.35
CA LEU A 451 14.95 15.66 -18.42
C LEU A 451 15.46 15.16 -19.79
N PRO A 452 16.11 15.95 -20.66
CA PRO A 452 16.49 15.51 -22.01
C PRO A 452 17.56 14.42 -22.07
N ASP A 453 17.55 13.61 -23.14
CA ASP A 453 18.61 12.65 -23.47
C ASP A 453 19.90 13.33 -23.94
N THR A 454 19.75 14.41 -24.72
CA THR A 454 20.85 15.18 -25.27
C THR A 454 20.57 16.67 -25.11
N LEU A 455 21.62 17.50 -25.04
CA LEU A 455 21.47 18.96 -25.02
C LEU A 455 21.30 19.57 -26.41
N GLU A 456 21.09 18.75 -27.45
CA GLU A 456 20.87 19.24 -28.80
C GLU A 456 19.54 19.98 -28.86
N GLY A 457 19.55 21.22 -29.36
CA GLY A 457 18.35 22.08 -29.38
C GLY A 457 17.93 22.65 -28.00
N PHE A 458 18.57 22.23 -26.90
CA PHE A 458 18.19 22.65 -25.54
C PHE A 458 18.44 24.14 -25.29
N GLU A 459 19.62 24.67 -25.64
CA GLU A 459 19.91 26.10 -25.45
C GLU A 459 19.00 27.04 -26.27
N PRO A 460 18.73 26.78 -27.57
CA PRO A 460 17.70 27.50 -28.31
C PRO A 460 16.32 27.46 -27.63
N PHE A 461 15.92 26.31 -27.11
CA PHE A 461 14.66 26.14 -26.38
C PHE A 461 14.62 26.97 -25.09
N LEU A 462 15.67 26.93 -24.26
CA LEU A 462 15.79 27.75 -23.05
C LEU A 462 15.68 29.25 -23.36
N LYS A 463 16.30 29.70 -24.46
CA LYS A 463 16.18 31.09 -24.92
C LYS A 463 14.73 31.45 -25.24
N GLN A 464 13.97 30.55 -25.86
CA GLN A 464 12.55 30.76 -26.16
C GLN A 464 11.70 30.80 -24.88
N LEU A 465 11.93 29.90 -23.92
CA LEU A 465 11.25 29.92 -22.62
C LEU A 465 11.48 31.24 -21.89
N LYS A 466 12.72 31.70 -21.83
CA LYS A 466 13.07 32.98 -21.19
C LYS A 466 12.39 34.16 -21.88
N ALA A 467 12.39 34.19 -23.22
CA ALA A 467 11.73 35.22 -24.00
C ALA A 467 10.20 35.23 -23.83
N ALA A 468 9.59 34.07 -23.57
CA ALA A 468 8.16 33.93 -23.31
C ALA A 468 7.76 34.39 -21.89
N GLY A 469 8.72 34.52 -20.97
CA GLY A 469 8.48 34.99 -19.60
C GLY A 469 8.53 33.91 -18.53
N PHE A 470 9.00 32.70 -18.84
CA PHE A 470 9.28 31.70 -17.81
C PHE A 470 10.47 32.13 -16.94
N ALA A 471 10.40 31.83 -15.65
CA ALA A 471 11.43 32.14 -14.67
C ALA A 471 12.34 30.94 -14.36
N GLY A 472 11.89 29.73 -14.68
CA GLY A 472 12.65 28.50 -14.46
C GLY A 472 12.05 27.28 -15.13
N LEU A 473 12.73 26.16 -14.95
CA LEU A 473 12.36 24.86 -15.46
C LEU A 473 12.26 23.82 -14.33
N VAL A 474 11.29 22.93 -14.43
CA VAL A 474 11.16 21.72 -13.60
C VAL A 474 11.48 20.52 -14.46
N LEU A 475 12.53 19.77 -14.09
CA LEU A 475 12.98 18.59 -14.79
C LEU A 475 12.36 17.35 -14.13
N ASP A 476 11.54 16.60 -14.87
CA ASP A 476 10.91 15.34 -14.43
C ASP A 476 11.60 14.12 -15.07
N ASN A 477 11.19 12.91 -14.68
CA ASN A 477 11.72 11.63 -15.15
C ASN A 477 13.23 11.41 -14.87
N LEU A 478 13.70 11.82 -13.70
CA LEU A 478 15.10 11.66 -13.28
C LEU A 478 15.55 10.18 -13.39
N SER A 479 14.73 9.25 -12.88
CA SER A 479 15.02 7.80 -12.93
C SER A 479 15.13 7.20 -14.33
N GLU A 480 14.65 7.88 -15.38
CA GLU A 480 14.78 7.39 -16.76
C GLU A 480 16.19 7.64 -17.34
N ARG A 481 17.05 8.36 -16.60
CA ARG A 481 18.41 8.68 -17.02
C ARG A 481 19.44 7.72 -16.40
N PRO A 482 20.40 7.22 -17.21
CA PRO A 482 21.47 6.36 -16.70
C PRO A 482 22.32 7.04 -15.62
N ASP A 483 22.49 8.36 -15.73
CA ASP A 483 23.20 9.21 -14.77
C ASP A 483 22.40 10.51 -14.54
N PRO A 484 21.39 10.47 -13.65
CA PRO A 484 20.50 11.61 -13.41
C PRO A 484 21.26 12.82 -12.88
N ALA A 485 22.27 12.59 -12.03
CA ALA A 485 23.10 13.64 -11.45
C ALA A 485 23.85 14.44 -12.52
N LYS A 486 24.52 13.74 -13.45
CA LYS A 486 25.25 14.39 -14.55
C LYS A 486 24.32 15.11 -15.53
N ALA A 487 23.16 14.51 -15.82
CA ALA A 487 22.17 15.11 -16.70
C ALA A 487 21.57 16.40 -16.10
N LEU A 488 21.24 16.38 -14.80
CA LEU A 488 20.82 17.57 -14.05
C LEU A 488 21.91 18.65 -14.08
N ASP A 489 23.16 18.32 -13.74
CA ASP A 489 24.27 19.28 -13.75
C ASP A 489 24.46 19.96 -15.12
N ALA A 490 24.27 19.20 -16.21
CA ALA A 490 24.38 19.72 -17.56
C ALA A 490 23.23 20.65 -17.91
N CYS A 491 21.99 20.31 -17.51
CA CYS A 491 20.80 21.13 -17.73
C CYS A 491 20.83 22.41 -16.89
N THR A 492 21.23 22.32 -15.62
CA THR A 492 21.39 23.47 -14.71
C THR A 492 22.38 24.47 -15.28
N LYS A 493 23.58 24.02 -15.69
CA LYS A 493 24.58 24.89 -16.33
C LYS A 493 24.09 25.55 -17.62
N ALA A 494 23.23 24.87 -18.38
CA ALA A 494 22.65 25.47 -19.58
C ALA A 494 21.59 26.54 -19.22
N ALA A 495 20.73 26.25 -18.24
CA ALA A 495 19.69 27.15 -17.75
C ALA A 495 20.25 28.44 -17.13
N GLU A 496 21.34 28.33 -16.36
CA GLU A 496 22.04 29.46 -15.74
C GLU A 496 22.46 30.53 -16.77
N LYS A 497 22.89 30.13 -17.97
CA LYS A 497 23.28 31.05 -19.06
C LYS A 497 22.14 31.99 -19.49
N PHE A 498 20.89 31.57 -19.28
CA PHE A 498 19.69 32.33 -19.62
C PHE A 498 18.99 32.92 -18.40
N GLY A 499 19.57 32.76 -17.20
CA GLY A 499 18.98 33.23 -15.95
C GLY A 499 17.63 32.57 -15.66
N LEU A 500 17.53 31.26 -15.93
CA LEU A 500 16.40 30.42 -15.57
C LEU A 500 16.81 29.56 -14.36
N ILE A 501 15.98 29.54 -13.31
CA ILE A 501 16.23 28.65 -12.18
C ILE A 501 15.85 27.22 -12.55
N THR A 502 16.47 26.25 -11.90
CA THR A 502 16.18 24.84 -12.12
C THR A 502 15.53 24.22 -10.90
N ALA A 503 14.62 23.30 -11.18
CA ALA A 503 13.97 22.47 -10.19
C ALA A 503 13.99 21.02 -10.64
N ALA A 504 13.96 20.10 -9.68
CA ALA A 504 13.78 18.68 -9.94
C ALA A 504 12.41 18.22 -9.43
N ALA A 505 11.64 17.54 -10.28
CA ALA A 505 10.47 16.80 -9.86
C ALA A 505 10.92 15.45 -9.29
N VAL A 506 10.67 15.23 -8.01
CA VAL A 506 11.08 14.04 -7.27
C VAL A 506 9.86 13.13 -7.10
N ASN A 507 9.95 11.94 -7.69
CA ASN A 507 8.96 10.87 -7.62
C ASN A 507 9.36 9.77 -6.64
N ARG A 508 10.64 9.67 -6.29
CA ARG A 508 11.18 8.66 -5.39
C ARG A 508 12.23 9.25 -4.45
N GLU A 509 12.38 8.66 -3.27
CA GLU A 509 13.32 9.16 -2.25
C GLU A 509 14.78 9.15 -2.72
N ASP A 510 15.18 8.19 -3.58
CA ASP A 510 16.53 8.12 -4.13
C ASP A 510 16.84 9.24 -5.14
N GLU A 511 15.82 9.78 -5.82
CA GLU A 511 15.99 10.93 -6.74
C GLU A 511 16.32 12.22 -5.99
N LEU A 512 15.87 12.35 -4.73
CA LEU A 512 16.13 13.52 -3.92
C LEU A 512 17.64 13.74 -3.68
N GLU A 513 18.40 12.66 -3.50
CA GLU A 513 19.87 12.72 -3.31
C GLU A 513 20.58 13.27 -4.55
N HIS A 514 20.05 12.97 -5.73
CA HIS A 514 20.59 13.49 -6.99
C HIS A 514 20.30 14.99 -7.14
N ALA A 515 19.19 15.48 -6.58
CA ALA A 515 18.70 16.84 -6.77
C ALA A 515 19.23 17.87 -5.74
N ILE A 516 19.32 17.55 -4.44
CA ILE A 516 19.53 18.53 -3.34
C ILE A 516 20.69 19.52 -3.57
N SER A 517 21.76 19.11 -4.27
CA SER A 517 22.95 19.94 -4.51
C SER A 517 23.06 20.51 -5.93
N ARG A 518 22.05 20.34 -6.77
CA ARG A 518 22.11 20.61 -8.23
C ARG A 518 21.02 21.53 -8.76
N VAL A 519 19.97 21.75 -7.98
CA VAL A 519 18.82 22.57 -8.35
C VAL A 519 18.48 23.54 -7.23
N GLU A 520 17.76 24.61 -7.56
CA GLU A 520 17.37 25.64 -6.61
C GLU A 520 16.00 25.40 -5.95
N LEU A 521 15.24 24.43 -6.46
CA LEU A 521 13.87 24.12 -6.05
C LEU A 521 13.59 22.62 -6.16
N ILE A 522 12.85 22.05 -5.21
CA ILE A 522 12.34 20.67 -5.32
C ILE A 522 10.84 20.72 -5.55
N LEU A 523 10.34 19.97 -6.53
CA LEU A 523 8.91 19.72 -6.71
C LEU A 523 8.59 18.28 -6.32
N ILE A 524 7.61 18.10 -5.45
CA ILE A 524 7.09 16.79 -5.08
C ILE A 524 5.78 16.56 -5.81
N ARG A 525 5.73 15.47 -6.56
CA ARG A 525 4.58 15.12 -7.38
C ARG A 525 3.43 14.62 -6.50
N GLY A 526 2.19 14.83 -6.93
CA GLY A 526 1.00 14.54 -6.10
C GLY A 526 0.93 13.11 -5.54
N LYS A 527 1.51 12.12 -6.22
CA LYS A 527 1.59 10.73 -5.72
C LYS A 527 2.42 10.57 -4.43
N GLN A 528 3.38 11.47 -4.20
CA GLN A 528 4.27 11.46 -3.05
C GLN A 528 3.77 12.32 -1.88
N MET A 529 2.63 13.02 -2.05
CA MET A 529 2.01 13.84 -1.00
C MET A 529 1.70 13.06 0.30
N PHE A 530 1.52 11.73 0.21
CA PHE A 530 1.26 10.86 1.37
C PHE A 530 2.53 10.15 1.90
N ASN A 531 3.71 10.43 1.33
CA ASN A 531 4.96 9.79 1.72
C ASN A 531 5.60 10.55 2.91
N GLN A 532 5.16 10.22 4.12
CA GLN A 532 5.55 10.94 5.34
C GLN A 532 7.09 11.03 5.55
N PRO A 533 7.89 9.95 5.40
CA PRO A 533 9.34 10.05 5.50
C PRO A 533 9.97 11.05 4.52
N LEU A 534 9.46 11.12 3.29
CA LEU A 534 9.92 12.08 2.29
C LEU A 534 9.56 13.52 2.68
N LEU A 535 8.33 13.76 3.16
CA LEU A 535 7.90 15.08 3.63
C LEU A 535 8.73 15.57 4.82
N GLU A 536 8.96 14.72 5.82
CA GLU A 536 9.79 15.05 6.98
C GLU A 536 11.22 15.37 6.55
N ARG A 537 11.74 14.61 5.59
CA ARG A 537 13.08 14.84 5.05
C ARG A 537 13.18 16.18 4.31
N LEU A 538 12.19 16.55 3.51
CA LEU A 538 12.11 17.85 2.82
C LEU A 538 11.97 19.01 3.80
N GLY A 539 11.25 18.78 4.89
CA GLY A 539 11.11 19.74 5.98
C GLY A 539 12.43 20.05 6.71
N LYS A 540 13.42 19.15 6.62
CA LYS A 540 14.78 19.36 7.14
C LYS A 540 15.73 20.03 6.14
N LEU A 541 15.30 20.23 4.89
CA LEU A 541 16.10 20.90 3.88
C LEU A 541 15.95 22.41 3.97
N HIS A 542 16.97 23.12 3.50
CA HIS A 542 16.92 24.57 3.31
C HIS A 542 16.53 24.97 1.88
N LEU A 543 16.30 24.00 1.00
CA LEU A 543 15.83 24.26 -0.36
C LEU A 543 14.31 24.54 -0.34
N PRO A 544 13.85 25.49 -1.15
CA PRO A 544 12.43 25.67 -1.42
C PRO A 544 11.77 24.39 -1.97
N VAL A 545 10.50 24.21 -1.63
CA VAL A 545 9.69 23.04 -2.02
C VAL A 545 8.37 23.48 -2.64
N VAL A 546 7.97 22.84 -3.73
CA VAL A 546 6.60 22.84 -4.25
C VAL A 546 5.95 21.51 -3.92
N LEU A 547 4.86 21.53 -3.18
CA LEU A 547 4.04 20.35 -2.87
C LEU A 547 2.83 20.32 -3.80
N GLU A 548 2.82 19.38 -4.75
CA GLU A 548 1.69 19.16 -5.65
C GLU A 548 0.58 18.35 -4.96
N ARG A 549 -0.67 18.77 -5.15
CA ARG A 549 -1.85 18.05 -4.66
C ARG A 549 -2.05 16.74 -5.41
N ASN A 550 -2.34 15.66 -4.68
CA ASN A 550 -2.79 14.42 -5.31
C ASN A 550 -4.17 14.61 -5.95
N THR A 551 -4.41 14.03 -7.13
CA THR A 551 -5.69 14.17 -7.83
C THR A 551 -6.89 13.61 -7.04
N MET A 552 -6.66 12.71 -6.09
CA MET A 552 -7.70 12.13 -5.23
C MET A 552 -7.78 12.78 -3.85
N ALA A 553 -6.88 13.71 -3.52
CA ALA A 553 -6.83 14.31 -2.19
C ALA A 553 -7.77 15.51 -2.05
N ASP A 554 -8.33 15.70 -0.85
CA ASP A 554 -8.99 16.95 -0.49
C ASP A 554 -7.98 18.03 -0.06
N ILE A 555 -8.49 19.22 0.32
CA ILE A 555 -7.66 20.34 0.77
C ILE A 555 -7.07 20.10 2.15
N ASP A 556 -7.81 19.42 3.03
CA ASP A 556 -7.36 19.14 4.39
C ASP A 556 -6.15 18.21 4.35
N GLU A 557 -6.16 17.21 3.47
CA GLU A 557 -5.03 16.30 3.25
C GLU A 557 -3.79 17.03 2.68
N LEU A 558 -3.98 17.96 1.73
CA LEU A 558 -2.89 18.77 1.20
C LEU A 558 -2.27 19.68 2.28
N LEU A 559 -3.10 20.34 3.08
CA LEU A 559 -2.63 21.23 4.14
C LEU A 559 -1.97 20.46 5.30
N ALA A 560 -2.44 19.24 5.60
CA ALA A 560 -1.80 18.35 6.56
C ALA A 560 -0.40 17.90 6.09
N ALA A 561 -0.25 17.58 4.80
CA ALA A 561 1.05 17.29 4.20
C ALA A 561 1.98 18.52 4.25
N ALA A 562 1.45 19.72 4.00
CA ALA A 562 2.20 20.97 4.13
C ALA A 562 2.68 21.22 5.57
N ASP A 563 1.81 20.98 6.56
CA ASP A 563 2.17 21.10 7.98
C ASP A 563 3.29 20.15 8.39
N THR A 564 3.36 18.96 7.79
CA THR A 564 4.45 18.00 8.04
C THR A 564 5.80 18.60 7.65
N ILE A 565 5.88 19.24 6.47
CA ILE A 565 7.11 19.91 6.01
C ILE A 565 7.42 21.12 6.91
N LEU A 566 6.42 21.94 7.23
CA LEU A 566 6.59 23.15 8.04
C LEU A 566 7.01 22.83 9.48
N ALA A 567 6.53 21.72 10.05
CA ALA A 567 6.83 21.29 11.41
C ALA A 567 8.31 20.94 11.61
N GLU A 568 8.97 20.41 10.58
CA GLU A 568 10.39 20.08 10.60
C GLU A 568 11.30 21.29 10.33
N GLY A 569 10.74 22.42 9.91
CA GLY A 569 11.42 23.73 9.89
C GLY A 569 11.54 24.40 8.52
N ASN A 570 11.20 23.75 7.42
CA ASN A 570 11.29 24.35 6.09
C ASN A 570 10.11 25.29 5.81
N GLN A 571 10.35 26.60 5.96
CA GLN A 571 9.37 27.66 5.72
C GLN A 571 9.31 28.12 4.25
N GLN A 572 10.14 27.56 3.37
CA GLN A 572 10.19 27.89 1.93
C GLN A 572 9.30 26.93 1.14
N LEU A 573 8.01 26.88 1.49
CA LEU A 573 7.03 25.95 0.92
C LEU A 573 5.99 26.67 0.06
N MET A 574 5.71 26.10 -1.10
CA MET A 574 4.62 26.48 -2.00
C MET A 574 3.70 25.29 -2.23
N LEU A 575 2.41 25.54 -2.43
CA LEU A 575 1.43 24.52 -2.80
C LEU A 575 1.21 24.54 -4.32
N CYS A 576 0.85 23.42 -4.93
CA CYS A 576 0.49 23.36 -6.33
C CYS A 576 -0.82 22.61 -6.55
N GLU A 577 -1.81 23.33 -7.10
CA GLU A 577 -3.10 22.79 -7.52
C GLU A 577 -3.01 22.38 -9.01
N SER A 578 -3.14 21.09 -9.28
CA SER A 578 -2.92 20.50 -10.61
C SER A 578 -4.16 19.79 -11.16
N GLY A 579 -5.30 19.93 -10.48
CA GLY A 579 -6.57 19.30 -10.80
C GLY A 579 -6.86 18.06 -9.96
N VAL A 580 -8.15 17.80 -9.79
CA VAL A 580 -8.68 16.63 -9.08
C VAL A 580 -9.37 15.69 -10.05
N SER A 581 -9.39 14.40 -9.72
CA SER A 581 -10.14 13.39 -10.46
C SER A 581 -11.64 13.72 -10.35
N SER A 582 -12.31 13.80 -11.49
CA SER A 582 -13.75 14.05 -11.53
C SER A 582 -14.47 12.97 -12.33
N PHE A 583 -15.78 12.85 -12.12
CA PHE A 583 -16.63 11.87 -12.80
C PHE A 583 -16.95 12.23 -14.27
N LYS A 584 -16.28 13.23 -14.86
CA LYS A 584 -16.49 13.62 -16.25
C LYS A 584 -15.89 12.58 -17.21
N SER A 585 -16.51 12.41 -18.37
CA SER A 585 -16.09 11.48 -19.45
C SER A 585 -14.76 11.87 -20.14
N SER A 586 -14.05 12.89 -19.65
CA SER A 586 -12.73 13.29 -20.16
C SER A 586 -11.63 12.53 -19.42
N THR A 587 -10.61 12.09 -20.14
CA THR A 587 -9.38 11.51 -19.55
C THR A 587 -8.54 12.53 -18.76
N LEU A 588 -8.88 13.82 -18.84
CA LEU A 588 -8.22 14.91 -18.14
C LEU A 588 -8.77 15.10 -16.72
N ALA A 589 -7.90 15.55 -15.80
CA ALA A 589 -8.31 16.00 -14.48
C ALA A 589 -9.24 17.23 -14.59
N THR A 590 -9.91 17.60 -13.50
CA THR A 590 -10.69 18.84 -13.45
C THR A 590 -9.99 19.84 -12.55
N LEU A 591 -9.71 21.03 -13.09
CA LEU A 591 -9.07 22.10 -12.34
C LEU A 591 -10.01 22.62 -11.25
N ASP A 592 -9.61 22.49 -9.98
CA ASP A 592 -10.43 22.82 -8.82
C ASP A 592 -10.31 24.32 -8.46
N LEU A 593 -11.04 25.16 -9.19
CA LEU A 593 -11.06 26.60 -8.93
C LEU A 593 -11.67 26.97 -7.58
N ALA A 594 -12.64 26.18 -7.10
CA ALA A 594 -13.22 26.38 -5.77
C ALA A 594 -12.19 26.07 -4.69
N GLY A 595 -11.45 24.97 -4.89
CA GLY A 595 -10.39 24.58 -3.98
C GLY A 595 -9.23 25.58 -3.94
N LEU A 596 -8.87 26.20 -5.06
CA LEU A 596 -7.90 27.31 -5.07
C LEU A 596 -8.34 28.47 -4.17
N VAL A 597 -9.62 28.89 -4.24
CA VAL A 597 -10.14 29.97 -3.40
C VAL A 597 -10.09 29.58 -1.92
N GLU A 598 -10.45 28.34 -1.61
CA GLU A 598 -10.37 27.81 -0.25
C GLU A 598 -8.93 27.76 0.28
N LEU A 599 -7.97 27.27 -0.52
CA LEU A 599 -6.54 27.26 -0.16
C LEU A 599 -6.03 28.67 0.16
N LYS A 600 -6.34 29.65 -0.69
CA LYS A 600 -5.95 31.05 -0.47
C LYS A 600 -6.61 31.68 0.75
N ALA A 601 -7.81 31.23 1.11
CA ALA A 601 -8.53 31.72 2.29
C ALA A 601 -8.05 31.07 3.61
N ARG A 602 -7.41 29.90 3.53
CA ARG A 602 -7.00 29.12 4.71
C ARG A 602 -5.51 29.18 4.98
N SER A 603 -4.67 29.33 3.96
CA SER A 603 -3.22 29.25 4.07
C SER A 603 -2.49 30.53 3.67
N HIS A 604 -1.42 30.83 4.40
CA HIS A 604 -0.48 31.90 4.03
C HIS A 604 0.52 31.46 2.95
N LEU A 605 0.57 30.18 2.57
CA LEU A 605 1.54 29.67 1.60
C LEU A 605 1.21 30.15 0.18
N PRO A 606 2.21 30.43 -0.67
CA PRO A 606 1.95 30.70 -2.09
C PRO A 606 1.39 29.48 -2.79
N VAL A 607 0.49 29.71 -3.74
CA VAL A 607 -0.18 28.64 -4.51
C VAL A 607 0.12 28.79 -6.00
N LEU A 608 0.79 27.79 -6.56
CA LEU A 608 0.96 27.61 -7.99
C LEU A 608 -0.22 26.82 -8.54
N VAL A 609 -0.52 27.03 -9.81
CA VAL A 609 -1.54 26.25 -10.52
C VAL A 609 -0.95 25.60 -11.76
N ASN A 610 -1.18 24.31 -11.92
CA ASN A 610 -0.83 23.57 -13.13
C ASN A 610 -2.08 23.19 -13.93
N PRO A 611 -2.46 23.96 -14.96
CA PRO A 611 -3.61 23.65 -15.78
C PRO A 611 -3.34 22.52 -16.81
N SER A 612 -2.09 22.13 -17.07
CA SER A 612 -1.72 21.27 -18.21
C SER A 612 -2.42 19.91 -18.23
N TYR A 613 -2.77 19.36 -17.06
CA TYR A 613 -3.47 18.07 -16.96
C TYR A 613 -5.00 18.17 -17.01
N ALA A 614 -5.53 19.38 -16.90
CA ALA A 614 -6.93 19.61 -16.65
C ALA A 614 -7.65 20.32 -17.80
N VAL A 615 -6.91 20.93 -18.72
CA VAL A 615 -7.46 21.80 -19.77
C VAL A 615 -6.73 21.58 -21.08
N THR A 616 -7.43 21.70 -22.20
CA THR A 616 -6.78 21.60 -23.52
C THR A 616 -5.88 22.83 -23.76
N PRO A 617 -4.85 22.72 -24.63
CA PRO A 617 -3.98 23.84 -24.97
C PRO A 617 -4.72 25.13 -25.35
N GLU A 618 -5.83 25.03 -26.08
CA GLU A 618 -6.64 26.19 -26.51
C GLU A 618 -7.41 26.84 -25.36
N ALA A 619 -7.74 26.08 -24.31
CA ALA A 619 -8.44 26.57 -23.13
C ALA A 619 -7.46 27.14 -22.07
N CYS A 620 -6.18 26.78 -22.15
CA CYS A 620 -5.16 27.14 -21.17
C CYS A 620 -5.05 28.66 -20.92
N PRO A 621 -5.06 29.55 -21.94
CA PRO A 621 -4.99 30.99 -21.68
C PRO A 621 -6.17 31.55 -20.88
N ARG A 622 -7.39 31.04 -21.10
CA ARG A 622 -8.57 31.49 -20.35
C ARG A 622 -8.51 31.03 -18.91
N GLN A 623 -8.00 29.82 -18.68
CA GLN A 623 -7.88 29.24 -17.36
C GLN A 623 -6.76 29.91 -16.56
N ALA A 624 -5.63 30.21 -17.19
CA ALA A 624 -4.58 31.05 -16.62
C ALA A 624 -5.10 32.42 -16.14
N LYS A 625 -5.93 33.08 -16.95
CA LYS A 625 -6.60 34.32 -16.53
C LYS A 625 -7.48 34.12 -15.30
N ALA A 626 -8.27 33.05 -15.29
CA ALA A 626 -9.20 32.75 -14.21
C ALA A 626 -8.46 32.50 -12.89
N VAL A 627 -7.45 31.63 -12.90
CA VAL A 627 -6.69 31.29 -11.67
C VAL A 627 -5.92 32.49 -11.14
N LYS A 628 -5.40 33.37 -12.01
CA LYS A 628 -4.79 34.63 -11.57
C LYS A 628 -5.79 35.51 -10.82
N ARG A 629 -7.01 35.65 -11.36
CA ARG A 629 -8.09 36.46 -10.75
C ARG A 629 -8.59 35.85 -9.43
N LEU A 630 -8.42 34.55 -9.24
CA LEU A 630 -8.73 33.84 -8.00
C LEU A 630 -7.56 33.82 -7.00
N GLY A 631 -6.44 34.50 -7.31
CA GLY A 631 -5.34 34.70 -6.36
C GLY A 631 -4.21 33.68 -6.44
N ALA A 632 -4.09 32.92 -7.53
CA ALA A 632 -2.89 32.10 -7.77
C ALA A 632 -1.64 32.98 -7.86
N ASP A 633 -0.56 32.52 -7.22
CA ASP A 633 0.71 33.23 -7.15
C ASP A 633 1.64 32.82 -8.31
N GLY A 634 1.50 31.62 -8.86
CA GLY A 634 2.32 31.19 -10.00
C GLY A 634 1.65 30.18 -10.93
N LEU A 635 2.30 29.92 -12.06
CA LEU A 635 1.95 28.87 -13.00
C LEU A 635 3.04 27.81 -13.10
N LEU A 636 2.62 26.56 -13.24
CA LEU A 636 3.45 25.46 -13.70
C LEU A 636 2.83 24.94 -15.00
N LEU A 637 3.61 24.85 -16.08
CA LEU A 637 3.10 24.43 -17.39
C LEU A 637 3.99 23.33 -17.98
N GLU A 638 3.39 22.22 -18.38
CA GLU A 638 4.09 21.20 -19.17
C GLU A 638 4.45 21.71 -20.57
N VAL A 639 5.69 21.45 -20.97
CA VAL A 639 6.25 21.80 -22.26
C VAL A 639 7.10 20.65 -22.80
N SER A 640 7.11 20.47 -24.12
CA SER A 640 8.04 19.55 -24.81
C SER A 640 9.10 20.33 -25.56
N LEU A 641 10.30 19.75 -25.71
CA LEU A 641 11.40 20.33 -26.49
C LEU A 641 11.04 20.57 -27.95
N ASP A 642 10.13 19.76 -28.49
CA ASP A 642 9.63 19.88 -29.87
C ASP A 642 8.54 20.96 -30.01
N THR A 643 8.12 21.58 -28.91
CA THR A 643 7.05 22.59 -28.93
C THR A 643 7.61 23.89 -29.49
N SER A 644 7.20 24.26 -30.71
CA SER A 644 7.47 25.59 -31.26
C SER A 644 6.76 26.65 -30.42
N MET A 645 7.52 27.44 -29.65
CA MET A 645 6.97 28.59 -28.91
C MET A 645 6.45 29.71 -29.82
N ALA A 646 6.71 29.62 -31.13
CA ALA A 646 6.13 30.49 -32.14
C ALA A 646 4.66 30.16 -32.44
N ASP A 647 4.18 28.94 -32.12
CA ASP A 647 2.77 28.53 -32.26
C ASP A 647 2.00 28.64 -30.92
N SER A 648 1.44 29.84 -30.73
CA SER A 648 0.02 30.10 -30.46
C SER A 648 -0.69 29.80 -29.12
N TYR A 649 -0.11 29.24 -28.06
CA TYR A 649 -0.86 29.22 -26.76
C TYR A 649 -0.06 29.46 -25.47
N LEU A 650 1.19 28.97 -25.33
CA LEU A 650 1.96 29.14 -24.08
C LEU A 650 2.28 30.62 -23.78
N GLY A 651 2.75 31.36 -24.78
CA GLY A 651 2.99 32.80 -24.65
C GLY A 651 1.71 33.61 -24.45
N GLU A 652 0.56 33.15 -24.96
CA GLU A 652 -0.73 33.75 -24.62
C GLU A 652 -1.15 33.42 -23.18
N THR A 653 -0.92 32.18 -22.73
CA THR A 653 -1.20 31.72 -21.38
C THR A 653 -0.46 32.55 -20.34
N LEU A 654 0.84 32.76 -20.52
CA LEU A 654 1.63 33.61 -19.64
C LEU A 654 1.16 35.07 -19.69
N ARG A 655 0.86 35.62 -20.86
CA ARG A 655 0.30 36.98 -20.99
C ARG A 655 -1.02 37.12 -20.24
N GLN A 656 -1.91 36.14 -20.31
CA GLN A 656 -3.19 36.18 -19.60
C GLN A 656 -3.04 36.00 -18.07
N PHE A 657 -1.95 35.38 -17.61
CA PHE A 657 -1.65 35.23 -16.17
C PHE A 657 -0.98 36.45 -15.55
N PHE A 658 -0.12 37.15 -16.29
CA PHE A 658 0.62 38.31 -15.78
C PHE A 658 -0.09 39.66 -16.00
N VAL A 659 -1.25 39.69 -16.66
CA VAL A 659 -2.09 40.87 -16.93
C VAL A 659 -3.34 40.87 -16.05
#